data_AF-A0A948WUS1-F1
#
_entry.id   AF-A0A948WUS1-F1
#
_cell.length_a   1.000
_cell.length_b   1.000
_cell.length_c   1.000
_cell.angle_alpha   90.00
_cell.angle_beta   90.00
_cell.angle_gamma   90.00
#
_symmetry.space_group_name_H-M   'P 1'
#
loop_
_entity.id
_entity.type
_entity.pdbx_description
1 polymer ?
#
loop_
_entity_poly.entity_id
_entity_poly.type
_entity_poly.pdbx_seq_one_letter_code
_entity_poly.pdbx_strand_id
1 'polypeptide(L)'
;MNNILKGIIKTAKDLYQADSNNQLDEYIGGKISNAMKKLDGTEAEEFANWKEQRWQELQELLNAEPFDNEFFQDAVDIWMEEFAESKSEYIQTYYLKYVGWWNELVVVNNEISSEEFWTKPDEERKSFAEKREKARDQCLAYIQQAIDLVDEDSTEWIYTLLISKAEILHEMKCHTEAVRLAITALPFANDEKEKKEVQTLISGKREGCDWIVSQAGYGIVGIDISKRIKLAEEINVWTSDGRMSLEDNEELMRFCAESLTEDIEEIRHGQSTFSNRPYHDRQFIFIVRNLDHIGGCYDETDNIQYVFPLDELPGEVTFPVGHPQANTLYYAHPLRPMYLPFENAQLLLFYEKVHEMCRLFQCLGATRITARCLKGAKISQDTFTSSDIRAEGGYKIMNVSGEISGRSSRAESRENRDEMWLEQAFVPQKAPYCPDDLLWAKQDPELRTLIHQRLEGGLLEFTKKVSSYETSNLSQNQVNDVKAAFQSLMANVSANYSAETDSTFSQTTETEWEIAVQFKPLEAFPDYVSPQQQKATADAHKGELIVEVSKLLYVEGKGLTVLDTLQADVKVGEPVIVCTDDSEFESSVEGISLFLKMLPEAEKGDKAVLFLRGVTALNIQPGTKVYRKRGTNSVETQIVADESPTDKSKPLTAEEEKYKEEVLFCLEETGTITDDDRKYLERKRKKFGITEKRAREIEQEATPSLTENEKEYLETFKELAASGTLTDRAKRLLERVRESLGISKERAAEIEKLMSNE
;
A
#
# COMPACT_ATOMS: atom_id res chain seq x y z
N MET A 1 17.64 -49.30 -33.88
CA MET A 1 18.07 -50.59 -34.48
C MET A 1 18.72 -50.48 -35.88
N ASN A 2 18.49 -49.39 -36.65
CA ASN A 2 19.01 -49.23 -38.01
C ASN A 2 20.50 -48.81 -38.11
N ASN A 3 21.06 -48.18 -37.07
CA ASN A 3 22.45 -47.68 -37.09
C ASN A 3 23.50 -48.77 -36.78
N ILE A 4 23.18 -49.73 -35.92
CA ILE A 4 24.06 -50.87 -35.62
C ILE A 4 24.23 -51.76 -36.85
N LEU A 5 23.14 -52.03 -37.58
CA LEU A 5 23.17 -52.82 -38.81
C LEU A 5 23.99 -52.12 -39.91
N LYS A 6 23.86 -50.78 -40.04
CA LYS A 6 24.67 -49.98 -40.97
C LYS A 6 26.17 -50.03 -40.63
N GLY A 7 26.52 -50.00 -39.34
CA GLY A 7 27.90 -50.14 -38.87
C GLY A 7 28.50 -51.50 -39.24
N ILE A 8 27.78 -52.60 -38.98
CA ILE A 8 28.22 -53.96 -39.31
C ILE A 8 28.38 -54.14 -40.83
N ILE A 9 27.44 -53.63 -41.63
CA ILE A 9 27.49 -53.70 -43.10
C ILE A 9 28.67 -52.89 -43.67
N LYS A 10 28.97 -51.73 -43.07
CA LYS A 10 30.14 -50.91 -43.47
C LYS A 10 31.45 -51.66 -43.18
N THR A 11 31.60 -52.23 -41.99
CA THR A 11 32.80 -53.01 -41.63
C THR A 11 32.97 -54.25 -42.50
N ALA A 12 31.88 -54.95 -42.84
CA ALA A 12 31.93 -56.10 -43.75
C ALA A 12 32.34 -55.71 -45.18
N LYS A 13 31.90 -54.54 -45.67
CA LYS A 13 32.32 -54.00 -46.98
C LYS A 13 33.80 -53.63 -46.99
N ASP A 14 34.28 -52.97 -45.93
CA ASP A 14 35.67 -52.53 -45.82
C ASP A 14 36.63 -53.74 -45.76
N LEU A 15 36.25 -54.81 -45.05
CA LEU A 15 37.00 -56.08 -45.01
C LEU A 15 37.05 -56.77 -46.38
N TYR A 16 35.92 -56.86 -47.07
CA TYR A 16 35.85 -57.48 -48.40
C TYR A 16 36.68 -56.71 -49.43
N GLN A 17 36.70 -55.37 -49.32
CA GLN A 17 37.47 -54.52 -50.21
C GLN A 17 38.98 -54.62 -49.93
N ALA A 18 39.38 -54.69 -48.66
CA ALA A 18 40.78 -54.92 -48.27
C ALA A 18 41.29 -56.30 -48.71
N ASP A 19 40.47 -57.36 -48.62
CA ASP A 19 40.81 -58.71 -49.10
C ASP A 19 40.96 -58.74 -50.63
N SER A 20 40.02 -58.12 -51.36
CA SER A 20 40.05 -58.05 -52.82
C SER A 20 41.27 -57.31 -53.39
N ASN A 21 41.92 -56.47 -52.58
CA ASN A 21 43.11 -55.70 -52.94
C ASN A 21 44.41 -56.29 -52.36
N ASN A 22 44.39 -57.48 -51.73
CA ASN A 22 45.53 -58.05 -51.00
C ASN A 22 46.09 -57.13 -49.87
N GLN A 23 45.26 -56.26 -49.29
CA GLN A 23 45.61 -55.33 -48.22
C GLN A 23 45.03 -55.75 -46.86
N LEU A 24 44.61 -57.01 -46.72
CA LEU A 24 43.97 -57.50 -45.51
C LEU A 24 44.88 -57.43 -44.28
N ASP A 25 46.17 -57.75 -44.46
CA ASP A 25 47.19 -57.66 -43.39
C ASP A 25 47.44 -56.21 -42.95
N GLU A 26 47.33 -55.25 -43.88
CA GLU A 26 47.51 -53.82 -43.63
C GLU A 26 46.29 -53.23 -42.89
N TYR A 27 45.08 -53.68 -43.24
CA TYR A 27 43.83 -53.33 -42.56
C TYR A 27 43.78 -53.87 -41.13
N ILE A 28 44.14 -55.15 -40.94
CA ILE A 28 44.17 -55.79 -39.62
C ILE A 28 45.31 -55.19 -38.77
N GLY A 29 46.48 -54.95 -39.37
CA GLY A 29 47.60 -54.26 -38.72
C GLY A 29 47.25 -52.85 -38.26
N GLY A 30 46.50 -52.08 -39.06
CA GLY A 30 46.00 -50.76 -38.68
C GLY A 30 44.99 -50.79 -37.54
N LYS A 31 44.08 -51.78 -37.52
CA LYS A 31 43.12 -51.98 -36.41
C LYS A 31 43.81 -52.41 -35.11
N ILE A 32 44.80 -53.29 -35.19
CA ILE A 32 45.60 -53.73 -34.03
C ILE A 32 46.50 -52.61 -33.53
N SER A 33 47.09 -51.80 -34.42
CA SER A 33 47.86 -50.60 -34.08
C SER A 33 47.00 -49.55 -33.38
N ASN A 34 45.78 -49.27 -33.87
CA ASN A 34 44.83 -48.39 -33.17
C ASN A 34 44.37 -48.97 -31.82
N ALA A 35 44.23 -50.30 -31.70
CA ALA A 35 43.91 -50.93 -30.41
C ALA A 35 45.10 -50.91 -29.42
N MET A 36 46.34 -50.96 -29.91
CA MET A 36 47.57 -50.83 -29.11
C MET A 36 47.88 -49.37 -28.72
N LYS A 37 47.51 -48.38 -29.55
CA LYS A 37 47.61 -46.95 -29.23
C LYS A 37 46.63 -46.51 -28.13
N LYS A 38 45.42 -47.10 -28.09
CA LYS A 38 44.48 -46.99 -26.96
C LYS A 38 45.03 -47.44 -25.60
N LEU A 39 46.15 -48.17 -25.56
CA LEU A 39 46.75 -48.72 -24.35
C LEU A 39 47.95 -47.91 -23.81
N ASP A 40 48.43 -46.84 -24.48
CA ASP A 40 49.69 -46.15 -24.11
C ASP A 40 49.57 -44.75 -23.45
N GLY A 41 48.37 -44.15 -23.42
CA GLY A 41 48.13 -42.85 -22.76
C GLY A 41 48.27 -41.61 -23.66
N THR A 42 48.84 -41.70 -24.87
CA THR A 42 48.90 -40.57 -25.82
C THR A 42 47.55 -40.18 -26.44
N GLU A 43 46.61 -41.11 -26.62
CA GLU A 43 45.25 -40.79 -27.11
C GLU A 43 44.39 -40.02 -26.09
N ALA A 44 44.65 -40.18 -24.78
CA ALA A 44 43.88 -39.49 -23.74
C ALA A 44 44.22 -37.99 -23.68
N GLU A 45 45.49 -37.64 -23.90
CA GLU A 45 45.95 -36.25 -23.96
C GLU A 45 45.50 -35.57 -25.25
N GLU A 46 45.52 -36.28 -26.39
CA GLU A 46 44.95 -35.79 -27.66
C GLU A 46 43.44 -35.58 -27.57
N PHE A 47 42.70 -36.51 -26.94
CA PHE A 47 41.26 -36.36 -26.72
C PHE A 47 40.94 -35.21 -25.76
N ALA A 48 41.69 -35.06 -24.67
CA ALA A 48 41.52 -33.94 -23.73
C ALA A 48 41.78 -32.58 -24.40
N ASN A 49 42.83 -32.47 -25.21
CA ASN A 49 43.12 -31.26 -25.99
C ASN A 49 42.01 -30.96 -27.00
N TRP A 50 41.47 -31.99 -27.66
CA TRP A 50 40.37 -31.81 -28.60
C TRP A 50 39.07 -31.40 -27.90
N LYS A 51 38.76 -32.00 -26.76
CA LYS A 51 37.62 -31.65 -25.89
C LYS A 51 37.71 -30.20 -25.41
N GLU A 52 38.88 -29.77 -24.95
CA GLU A 52 39.13 -28.37 -24.55
C GLU A 52 39.01 -27.42 -25.74
N GLN A 53 39.55 -27.77 -26.91
CA GLN A 53 39.40 -26.95 -28.12
C GLN A 53 37.92 -26.77 -28.48
N ARG A 54 37.14 -27.85 -28.49
CA ARG A 54 35.69 -27.78 -28.75
C ARG A 54 34.95 -26.99 -27.68
N TRP A 55 35.41 -27.04 -26.44
CA TRP A 55 34.88 -26.21 -25.36
C TRP A 55 35.12 -24.72 -25.61
N GLN A 56 36.34 -24.34 -26.03
CA GLN A 56 36.66 -22.96 -26.41
C GLN A 56 35.84 -22.47 -27.60
N GLU A 57 35.60 -23.32 -28.59
CA GLU A 57 34.71 -23.00 -29.72
C GLU A 57 33.28 -22.65 -29.25
N LEU A 58 32.73 -23.36 -28.25
CA LEU A 58 31.44 -22.98 -27.66
C LEU A 58 31.49 -21.59 -27.00
N GLN A 59 32.57 -21.27 -26.28
CA GLN A 59 32.74 -19.95 -25.67
C GLN A 59 32.85 -18.85 -26.72
N GLU A 60 33.52 -19.10 -27.85
CA GLU A 60 33.58 -18.16 -28.98
C GLU A 60 32.20 -17.93 -29.61
N LEU A 61 31.42 -19.00 -29.79
CA LEU A 61 30.05 -18.90 -30.32
C LEU A 61 29.12 -18.14 -29.39
N LEU A 62 29.24 -18.33 -28.08
CA LEU A 62 28.43 -17.61 -27.09
C LEU A 62 28.66 -16.10 -27.14
N ASN A 63 29.88 -15.67 -27.49
CA ASN A 63 30.28 -14.27 -27.61
C ASN A 63 30.22 -13.73 -29.05
N ALA A 64 29.67 -14.51 -30.00
CA ALA A 64 29.59 -14.10 -31.40
C ALA A 64 28.60 -12.94 -31.59
N GLU A 65 28.94 -12.00 -32.47
CA GLU A 65 28.04 -10.91 -32.90
C GLU A 65 27.85 -10.99 -34.43
N PRO A 66 26.64 -11.26 -34.94
CA PRO A 66 25.41 -11.56 -34.19
C PRO A 66 25.43 -12.96 -33.55
N PHE A 67 24.76 -13.10 -32.39
CA PHE A 67 24.57 -14.37 -31.70
C PHE A 67 23.45 -15.17 -32.37
N ASP A 68 23.76 -16.40 -32.80
CA ASP A 68 22.79 -17.34 -33.38
C ASP A 68 22.48 -18.43 -32.36
N ASN A 69 21.34 -18.27 -31.66
CA ASN A 69 20.97 -19.21 -30.59
C ASN A 69 20.71 -20.62 -31.16
N GLU A 70 20.04 -20.77 -32.31
CA GLU A 70 19.73 -22.10 -32.87
C GLU A 70 21.02 -22.87 -33.18
N PHE A 71 21.96 -22.23 -33.85
CA PHE A 71 23.28 -22.81 -34.11
C PHE A 71 24.05 -23.12 -32.83
N PHE A 72 23.98 -22.22 -31.83
CA PHE A 72 24.64 -22.43 -30.55
C PHE A 72 24.06 -23.62 -29.78
N GLN A 73 22.73 -23.78 -29.74
CA GLN A 73 22.07 -24.92 -29.10
C GLN A 73 22.51 -26.25 -29.74
N ASP A 74 22.55 -26.31 -31.08
CA ASP A 74 23.02 -27.49 -31.81
C ASP A 74 24.50 -27.82 -31.50
N ALA A 75 25.35 -26.79 -31.41
CA ALA A 75 26.76 -26.97 -31.06
C ALA A 75 26.93 -27.52 -29.63
N VAL A 76 26.14 -27.04 -28.67
CA VAL A 76 26.14 -27.55 -27.29
C VAL A 76 25.62 -29.00 -27.25
N ASP A 77 24.59 -29.35 -28.01
CA ASP A 77 24.07 -30.72 -28.08
C ASP A 77 25.11 -31.69 -28.65
N ILE A 78 25.83 -31.30 -29.71
CA ILE A 78 26.96 -32.08 -30.26
C ILE A 78 28.04 -32.26 -29.18
N TRP A 79 28.41 -31.19 -28.48
CA TRP A 79 29.44 -31.29 -27.45
C TRP A 79 29.02 -32.21 -26.31
N MET A 80 27.76 -32.09 -25.87
CA MET A 80 27.18 -32.92 -24.81
C MET A 80 27.15 -34.40 -25.21
N GLU A 81 26.78 -34.72 -26.45
CA GLU A 81 26.74 -36.10 -26.95
C GLU A 81 28.15 -36.72 -27.14
N GLU A 82 29.12 -35.92 -27.58
CA GLU A 82 30.46 -36.41 -27.92
C GLU A 82 31.43 -36.43 -26.73
N PHE A 83 31.29 -35.51 -25.76
CA PHE A 83 32.32 -35.26 -24.75
C PHE A 83 31.87 -35.30 -23.29
N ALA A 84 30.57 -35.16 -22.97
CA ALA A 84 30.14 -35.15 -21.57
C ALA A 84 30.23 -36.57 -20.97
N GLU A 85 31.02 -36.71 -19.89
CA GLU A 85 31.25 -37.99 -19.21
C GLU A 85 30.85 -37.94 -17.73
N SER A 86 30.77 -36.75 -17.15
CA SER A 86 30.41 -36.52 -15.75
C SER A 86 29.13 -35.71 -15.62
N LYS A 87 28.45 -35.84 -14.46
CA LYS A 87 27.28 -35.02 -14.16
C LYS A 87 27.60 -33.52 -14.17
N SER A 88 28.77 -33.11 -13.69
CA SER A 88 29.19 -31.70 -13.74
C SER A 88 29.25 -31.17 -15.18
N GLU A 89 29.67 -31.97 -16.15
CA GLU A 89 29.71 -31.57 -17.57
C GLU A 89 28.31 -31.52 -18.18
N TYR A 90 27.40 -32.42 -17.78
CA TYR A 90 26.00 -32.32 -18.13
C TYR A 90 25.33 -31.06 -17.53
N ILE A 91 25.62 -30.74 -16.26
CA ILE A 91 25.16 -29.49 -15.62
C ILE A 91 25.66 -28.29 -16.40
N GLN A 92 26.96 -28.26 -16.70
CA GLN A 92 27.60 -27.15 -17.40
C GLN A 92 27.01 -26.95 -18.82
N THR A 93 26.75 -28.03 -19.55
CA THR A 93 26.14 -27.96 -20.88
C THR A 93 24.69 -27.52 -20.83
N TYR A 94 23.87 -28.04 -19.91
CA TYR A 94 22.51 -27.51 -19.71
C TYR A 94 22.50 -26.05 -19.28
N TYR A 95 23.45 -25.63 -18.45
CA TYR A 95 23.63 -24.23 -18.10
C TYR A 95 23.97 -23.38 -19.34
N LEU A 96 24.88 -23.83 -20.21
CA LEU A 96 25.13 -23.14 -21.49
C LEU A 96 23.87 -23.02 -22.35
N LYS A 97 23.08 -24.10 -22.47
CA LYS A 97 21.78 -24.05 -23.18
C LYS A 97 20.86 -22.98 -22.61
N TYR A 98 20.77 -22.89 -21.27
CA TYR A 98 20.06 -21.81 -20.58
C TYR A 98 20.60 -20.43 -20.98
N VAL A 99 21.91 -20.19 -20.90
CA VAL A 99 22.52 -18.89 -21.22
C VAL A 99 22.21 -18.48 -22.66
N GLY A 100 22.21 -19.42 -23.62
CA GLY A 100 21.82 -19.13 -25.00
C GLY A 100 20.38 -18.63 -25.12
N TRP A 101 19.43 -19.29 -24.46
CA TRP A 101 18.04 -18.84 -24.42
C TRP A 101 17.85 -17.55 -23.62
N TRP A 102 18.65 -17.32 -22.58
CA TRP A 102 18.64 -16.07 -21.82
C TRP A 102 19.07 -14.89 -22.68
N ASN A 103 20.13 -15.06 -23.49
CA ASN A 103 20.56 -14.07 -24.46
C ASN A 103 19.44 -13.76 -25.48
N GLU A 104 18.76 -14.78 -26.01
CA GLU A 104 17.62 -14.59 -26.91
C GLU A 104 16.48 -13.83 -26.20
N LEU A 105 16.18 -14.16 -24.94
CA LEU A 105 15.18 -13.47 -24.13
C LEU A 105 15.53 -11.98 -23.93
N VAL A 106 16.79 -11.66 -23.63
CA VAL A 106 17.27 -10.28 -23.49
C VAL A 106 17.12 -9.52 -24.80
N VAL A 107 17.51 -10.11 -25.93
CA VAL A 107 17.35 -9.49 -27.26
C VAL A 107 15.88 -9.21 -27.56
N VAL A 108 14.99 -10.18 -27.32
CA VAL A 108 13.54 -10.02 -27.52
C VAL A 108 12.98 -8.93 -26.61
N ASN A 109 13.37 -8.90 -25.33
CA ASN A 109 12.93 -7.88 -24.37
C ASN A 109 13.40 -6.47 -24.75
N ASN A 110 14.63 -6.32 -25.23
CA ASN A 110 15.15 -5.04 -25.71
C ASN A 110 14.37 -4.55 -26.93
N GLU A 111 14.05 -5.44 -27.88
CA GLU A 111 13.23 -5.10 -29.05
C GLU A 111 11.81 -4.68 -28.63
N ILE A 112 11.17 -5.42 -27.71
CA ILE A 112 9.83 -5.09 -27.18
C ILE A 112 9.82 -3.73 -26.47
N SER A 113 10.92 -3.39 -25.80
CA SER A 113 11.06 -2.13 -25.05
C SER A 113 11.44 -0.94 -25.94
N SER A 114 11.70 -1.15 -27.23
CA SER A 114 12.08 -0.09 -28.17
C SER A 114 10.87 0.77 -28.58
N GLU A 115 11.11 2.05 -28.86
CA GLU A 115 10.07 2.97 -29.35
C GLU A 115 9.45 2.49 -30.68
N GLU A 116 10.26 1.88 -31.55
CA GLU A 116 9.84 1.36 -32.84
C GLU A 116 8.87 0.17 -32.72
N PHE A 117 8.89 -0.56 -31.60
CA PHE A 117 8.03 -1.73 -31.39
C PHE A 117 6.55 -1.41 -31.56
N TRP A 118 6.10 -0.27 -31.04
CA TRP A 118 4.70 0.14 -31.08
C TRP A 118 4.22 0.54 -32.47
N THR A 119 5.15 0.82 -33.38
CA THR A 119 4.86 1.11 -34.78
C THR A 119 4.76 -0.14 -35.65
N LYS A 120 5.17 -1.31 -35.12
CA LYS A 120 5.13 -2.58 -35.86
C LYS A 120 3.70 -3.12 -36.02
N PRO A 121 3.41 -3.87 -37.11
CA PRO A 121 2.13 -4.53 -37.28
C PRO A 121 1.79 -5.49 -36.13
N ASP A 122 0.50 -5.62 -35.81
CA ASP A 122 0.00 -6.48 -34.72
C ASP A 122 0.51 -7.93 -34.80
N GLU A 123 0.59 -8.50 -36.01
CA GLU A 123 1.09 -9.85 -36.23
C GLU A 123 2.57 -9.99 -35.82
N GLU A 124 3.38 -8.97 -36.10
CA GLU A 124 4.80 -8.95 -35.72
C GLU A 124 4.94 -8.79 -34.20
N ARG A 125 4.18 -7.88 -33.58
CA ARG A 125 4.16 -7.69 -32.12
C ARG A 125 3.76 -8.97 -31.39
N LYS A 126 2.75 -9.69 -31.91
CA LYS A 126 2.34 -10.99 -31.38
C LYS A 126 3.44 -12.05 -31.51
N SER A 127 4.15 -12.07 -32.64
CA SER A 127 5.28 -12.99 -32.82
C SER A 127 6.40 -12.75 -31.79
N PHE A 128 6.68 -11.50 -31.42
CA PHE A 128 7.64 -11.19 -30.35
C PHE A 128 7.18 -11.67 -28.98
N ALA A 129 5.87 -11.56 -28.67
CA ALA A 129 5.32 -12.11 -27.43
C ALA A 129 5.48 -13.64 -27.37
N GLU A 130 5.19 -14.35 -28.47
CA GLU A 130 5.38 -15.81 -28.58
C GLU A 130 6.85 -16.21 -28.45
N LYS A 131 7.78 -15.45 -29.05
CA LYS A 131 9.22 -15.66 -28.89
C LYS A 131 9.68 -15.47 -27.45
N ARG A 132 9.18 -14.42 -26.76
CA ARG A 132 9.49 -14.15 -25.35
C ARG A 132 9.03 -15.29 -24.45
N GLU A 133 7.80 -15.77 -24.66
CA GLU A 133 7.24 -16.90 -23.92
C GLU A 133 8.06 -18.17 -24.15
N LYS A 134 8.33 -18.51 -25.42
CA LYS A 134 9.20 -19.65 -25.78
C LYS A 134 10.57 -19.57 -25.10
N ALA A 135 11.22 -18.40 -25.14
CA ALA A 135 12.54 -18.23 -24.55
C ALA A 135 12.52 -18.43 -23.03
N ARG A 136 11.50 -17.92 -22.32
CA ARG A 136 11.31 -18.13 -20.88
C ARG A 136 11.11 -19.61 -20.54
N ASP A 137 10.26 -20.30 -21.29
CA ASP A 137 9.98 -21.73 -21.08
C ASP A 137 11.23 -22.58 -21.28
N GLN A 138 12.01 -22.29 -22.33
CA GLN A 138 13.27 -22.99 -22.58
C GLN A 138 14.32 -22.69 -21.51
N CYS A 139 14.45 -21.43 -21.07
CA CYS A 139 15.32 -21.06 -19.96
C CYS A 139 14.99 -21.88 -18.70
N LEU A 140 13.71 -21.91 -18.31
CA LEU A 140 13.25 -22.63 -17.13
C LEU A 140 13.43 -24.15 -17.27
N ALA A 141 13.20 -24.71 -18.45
CA ALA A 141 13.38 -26.13 -18.70
C ALA A 141 14.84 -26.57 -18.57
N TYR A 142 15.79 -25.83 -19.18
CA TYR A 142 17.21 -26.19 -19.13
C TYR A 142 17.83 -25.93 -17.76
N ILE A 143 17.47 -24.83 -17.09
CA ILE A 143 17.97 -24.59 -15.74
C ILE A 143 17.46 -25.66 -14.76
N GLN A 144 16.22 -26.12 -14.92
CA GLN A 144 15.68 -27.20 -14.10
C GLN A 144 16.39 -28.53 -14.36
N GLN A 145 16.69 -28.87 -15.62
CA GLN A 145 17.47 -30.06 -15.95
C GLN A 145 18.87 -30.04 -15.35
N ALA A 146 19.52 -28.87 -15.32
CA ALA A 146 20.79 -28.69 -14.64
C ALA A 146 20.65 -28.89 -13.12
N ILE A 147 19.63 -28.30 -12.48
CA ILE A 147 19.37 -28.43 -11.04
C ILE A 147 19.11 -29.90 -10.65
N ASP A 148 18.35 -30.64 -11.46
CA ASP A 148 18.00 -32.05 -11.19
C ASP A 148 19.22 -33.00 -11.20
N LEU A 149 20.34 -32.57 -11.79
CA LEU A 149 21.58 -33.33 -11.84
C LEU A 149 22.54 -33.04 -10.67
N VAL A 150 22.31 -31.96 -9.91
CA VAL A 150 23.17 -31.54 -8.79
C VAL A 150 23.21 -32.62 -7.72
N ASP A 151 24.42 -32.91 -7.24
CA ASP A 151 24.71 -33.86 -6.18
C ASP A 151 25.87 -33.39 -5.29
N GLU A 152 26.33 -34.27 -4.39
CA GLU A 152 27.38 -33.95 -3.41
C GLU A 152 28.71 -33.53 -4.06
N ASP A 153 28.99 -33.96 -5.29
CA ASP A 153 30.24 -33.68 -6.02
C ASP A 153 30.14 -32.43 -6.91
N SER A 154 28.97 -31.78 -6.99
CA SER A 154 28.70 -30.64 -7.89
C SER A 154 28.09 -29.42 -7.16
N THR A 155 28.33 -29.34 -5.85
CA THR A 155 27.77 -28.28 -4.98
C THR A 155 28.19 -26.87 -5.37
N GLU A 156 29.30 -26.70 -6.08
CA GLU A 156 29.77 -25.42 -6.62
C GLU A 156 28.79 -24.78 -7.62
N TRP A 157 27.92 -25.57 -8.25
CA TRP A 157 26.91 -25.10 -9.18
C TRP A 157 25.65 -24.54 -8.51
N ILE A 158 25.43 -24.85 -7.22
CA ILE A 158 24.18 -24.54 -6.53
C ILE A 158 23.87 -23.04 -6.60
N TYR A 159 24.86 -22.20 -6.29
CA TYR A 159 24.70 -20.75 -6.35
C TYR A 159 24.21 -20.29 -7.73
N THR A 160 25.00 -20.60 -8.77
CA THR A 160 24.77 -20.13 -10.13
C THR A 160 23.42 -20.58 -10.68
N LEU A 161 23.05 -21.84 -10.45
CA LEU A 161 21.80 -22.41 -10.94
C LEU A 161 20.57 -21.83 -10.25
N LEU A 162 20.62 -21.69 -8.92
CA LEU A 162 19.49 -21.16 -8.15
C LEU A 162 19.26 -19.67 -8.43
N ILE A 163 20.32 -18.88 -8.55
CA ILE A 163 20.22 -17.45 -8.90
C ILE A 163 19.69 -17.27 -10.32
N SER A 164 20.21 -18.02 -11.29
CA SER A 164 19.70 -17.99 -12.67
C SER A 164 18.22 -18.35 -12.74
N LYS A 165 17.79 -19.38 -12.00
CA LYS A 165 16.36 -19.74 -11.91
C LYS A 165 15.53 -18.63 -11.25
N ALA A 166 16.04 -18.01 -10.19
CA ALA A 166 15.37 -16.89 -9.53
C ALA A 166 15.16 -15.70 -10.48
N GLU A 167 16.16 -15.35 -11.29
CA GLU A 167 16.07 -14.26 -12.28
C GLU A 167 14.98 -14.52 -13.34
N ILE A 168 14.93 -15.74 -13.90
CA ILE A 168 13.85 -16.13 -14.83
C ILE A 168 12.48 -16.01 -14.16
N LEU A 169 12.36 -16.47 -12.90
CA LEU A 169 11.10 -16.40 -12.17
C LEU A 169 10.66 -14.96 -11.88
N HIS A 170 11.58 -14.04 -11.56
CA HIS A 170 11.25 -12.61 -11.46
C HIS A 170 10.74 -12.05 -12.80
N GLU A 171 11.40 -12.40 -13.91
CA GLU A 171 10.99 -12.01 -15.26
C GLU A 171 9.59 -12.56 -15.63
N MET A 172 9.24 -13.73 -15.11
CA MET A 172 7.91 -14.34 -15.23
C MET A 172 6.89 -13.82 -14.20
N LYS A 173 7.27 -12.88 -13.33
CA LYS A 173 6.46 -12.35 -12.21
C LYS A 173 6.14 -13.38 -11.10
N CYS A 174 6.85 -14.50 -11.06
CA CYS A 174 6.80 -15.53 -10.00
C CYS A 174 7.69 -15.14 -8.81
N HIS A 175 7.47 -13.95 -8.27
CA HIS A 175 8.40 -13.29 -7.34
C HIS A 175 8.61 -14.02 -6.02
N THR A 176 7.56 -14.61 -5.44
CA THR A 176 7.69 -15.33 -4.16
C THR A 176 8.64 -16.53 -4.28
N GLU A 177 8.49 -17.33 -5.32
CA GLU A 177 9.36 -18.50 -5.56
C GLU A 177 10.78 -18.04 -5.87
N ALA A 178 10.94 -16.97 -6.66
CA ALA A 178 12.24 -16.38 -6.95
C ALA A 178 12.99 -15.95 -5.67
N VAL A 179 12.32 -15.25 -4.75
CA VAL A 179 12.92 -14.83 -3.47
C VAL A 179 13.32 -16.05 -2.63
N ARG A 180 12.54 -17.13 -2.61
CA ARG A 180 12.90 -18.37 -1.88
C ARG A 180 14.16 -19.01 -2.43
N LEU A 181 14.27 -19.11 -3.75
CA LEU A 181 15.47 -19.63 -4.40
C LEU A 181 16.68 -18.75 -4.08
N ALA A 182 16.51 -17.42 -4.12
CA ALA A 182 17.58 -16.49 -3.75
C ALA A 182 18.01 -16.64 -2.27
N ILE A 183 17.07 -16.76 -1.33
CA ILE A 183 17.37 -17.03 0.09
C ILE A 183 18.11 -18.38 0.25
N THR A 184 17.73 -19.39 -0.54
CA THR A 184 18.37 -20.71 -0.55
C THR A 184 19.78 -20.68 -1.14
N ALA A 185 20.02 -19.82 -2.13
CA ALA A 185 21.33 -19.63 -2.76
C ALA A 185 22.31 -18.83 -1.88
N LEU A 186 21.80 -17.98 -0.99
CA LEU A 186 22.62 -17.05 -0.19
C LEU A 186 23.80 -17.71 0.56
N PRO A 187 23.67 -18.88 1.21
CA PRO A 187 24.79 -19.54 1.88
C PRO A 187 25.89 -20.06 0.95
N PHE A 188 25.61 -20.16 -0.36
CA PHE A 188 26.54 -20.65 -1.38
C PHE A 188 27.28 -19.51 -2.10
N ALA A 189 27.01 -18.24 -1.77
CA ALA A 189 27.74 -17.11 -2.32
C ALA A 189 29.20 -17.11 -1.84
N ASN A 190 30.15 -17.03 -2.76
CA ASN A 190 31.59 -17.15 -2.53
C ASN A 190 32.26 -15.81 -2.22
N ASP A 191 31.67 -14.70 -2.66
CA ASP A 191 32.21 -13.36 -2.45
C ASP A 191 31.13 -12.29 -2.19
N GLU A 192 31.58 -11.08 -1.87
CA GLU A 192 30.68 -9.95 -1.58
C GLU A 192 29.90 -9.46 -2.79
N LYS A 193 30.35 -9.73 -4.02
CA LYS A 193 29.61 -9.35 -5.24
C LYS A 193 28.43 -10.29 -5.42
N GLU A 194 28.67 -11.60 -5.36
CA GLU A 194 27.63 -12.63 -5.38
C GLU A 194 26.61 -12.38 -4.26
N LYS A 195 27.08 -12.14 -3.04
CA LYS A 195 26.19 -11.84 -1.91
C LYS A 195 25.28 -10.64 -2.18
N LYS A 196 25.79 -9.55 -2.75
CA LYS A 196 24.99 -8.36 -3.10
C LYS A 196 23.98 -8.63 -4.21
N GLU A 197 24.33 -9.45 -5.19
CA GLU A 197 23.43 -9.87 -6.26
C GLU A 197 22.23 -10.63 -5.69
N VAL A 198 22.49 -11.65 -4.84
CA VAL A 198 21.41 -12.38 -4.14
C VAL A 198 20.56 -11.45 -3.29
N GLN A 199 21.20 -10.56 -2.52
CA GLN A 199 20.50 -9.58 -1.69
C GLN A 199 19.58 -8.67 -2.51
N THR A 200 19.99 -8.30 -3.72
CA THR A 200 19.16 -7.52 -4.65
C THR A 200 17.94 -8.30 -5.12
N LEU A 201 18.09 -9.60 -5.40
CA LEU A 201 16.98 -10.47 -5.80
C LEU A 201 16.00 -10.73 -4.66
N ILE A 202 16.49 -10.83 -3.42
CA ILE A 202 15.66 -11.01 -2.21
C ILE A 202 14.87 -9.73 -1.90
N SER A 203 15.53 -8.59 -1.88
CA SER A 203 14.95 -7.31 -1.44
C SER A 203 14.20 -6.56 -2.53
N GLY A 204 14.68 -6.65 -3.77
CA GLY A 204 14.33 -5.75 -4.86
C GLY A 204 15.02 -4.37 -4.79
N LYS A 205 15.96 -4.15 -3.85
CA LYS A 205 16.72 -2.90 -3.74
C LYS A 205 17.97 -2.96 -4.60
N ARG A 206 17.95 -2.26 -5.73
CA ARG A 206 19.06 -2.22 -6.69
C ARG A 206 20.12 -1.19 -6.27
N GLU A 207 21.38 -1.45 -6.63
CA GLU A 207 22.47 -0.49 -6.43
C GLU A 207 22.17 0.83 -7.15
N GLY A 208 22.29 1.95 -6.43
CA GLY A 208 21.97 3.29 -6.96
C GLY A 208 20.49 3.68 -6.89
N CYS A 209 19.60 2.79 -6.46
CA CYS A 209 18.21 3.11 -6.17
C CYS A 209 17.97 3.26 -4.66
N ASP A 210 17.32 4.36 -4.26
CA ASP A 210 16.98 4.62 -2.85
C ASP A 210 15.72 3.86 -2.39
N TRP A 211 15.10 3.07 -3.26
CA TRP A 211 13.87 2.33 -2.99
C TRP A 211 13.85 0.94 -3.65
N ILE A 212 12.94 0.10 -3.17
CA ILE A 212 12.67 -1.25 -3.71
C ILE A 212 11.91 -1.12 -5.03
N VAL A 213 12.37 -1.83 -6.06
CA VAL A 213 11.73 -1.86 -7.38
C VAL A 213 10.94 -3.16 -7.59
N SER A 214 9.88 -3.10 -8.39
CA SER A 214 8.96 -4.22 -8.59
C SER A 214 9.49 -5.33 -9.51
N GLN A 215 10.61 -5.13 -10.19
CA GLN A 215 11.20 -6.14 -11.07
C GLN A 215 11.98 -7.23 -10.30
N ALA A 216 12.18 -7.05 -9.00
CA ALA A 216 12.90 -7.98 -8.13
C ALA A 216 12.22 -8.04 -6.74
N GLY A 217 12.80 -8.78 -5.80
CA GLY A 217 12.19 -9.01 -4.49
C GLY A 217 10.80 -9.61 -4.62
N TYR A 218 9.88 -9.21 -3.75
CA TYR A 218 8.51 -9.69 -3.81
C TYR A 218 7.67 -9.06 -4.93
N GLY A 219 8.24 -8.23 -5.81
CA GLY A 219 7.50 -7.57 -6.89
C GLY A 219 6.66 -6.39 -6.43
N ILE A 220 7.20 -5.62 -5.49
CA ILE A 220 6.53 -4.46 -4.87
C ILE A 220 7.36 -3.18 -5.10
N VAL A 221 6.74 -2.02 -4.91
CA VAL A 221 7.45 -0.74 -4.93
C VAL A 221 7.59 -0.20 -3.51
N GLY A 222 8.82 0.02 -3.06
CA GLY A 222 9.15 0.35 -1.66
C GLY A 222 8.95 1.81 -1.24
N ILE A 223 8.21 2.61 -1.99
CA ILE A 223 7.90 4.01 -1.65
C ILE A 223 6.40 4.19 -1.46
N ASP A 224 6.04 5.16 -0.63
CA ASP A 224 4.64 5.48 -0.34
C ASP A 224 3.86 5.89 -1.60
N ILE A 225 2.54 5.69 -1.55
CA ILE A 225 1.62 5.93 -2.67
C ILE A 225 1.73 7.37 -3.17
N SER A 226 1.86 8.36 -2.29
CA SER A 226 1.94 9.77 -2.68
C SER A 226 3.20 10.08 -3.48
N LYS A 227 4.36 9.52 -3.11
CA LYS A 227 5.59 9.65 -3.91
C LYS A 227 5.48 8.93 -5.26
N ARG A 228 4.87 7.75 -5.31
CA ARG A 228 4.66 7.01 -6.56
C ARG A 228 3.79 7.79 -7.54
N ILE A 229 2.71 8.40 -7.04
CA ILE A 229 1.84 9.26 -7.84
C ILE A 229 2.62 10.46 -8.40
N LYS A 230 3.42 11.15 -7.58
CA LYS A 230 4.25 12.26 -8.06
C LYS A 230 5.23 11.83 -9.15
N LEU A 231 5.87 10.68 -8.98
CA LEU A 231 6.77 10.13 -10.00
C LEU A 231 6.01 9.84 -11.31
N ALA A 232 4.81 9.27 -11.24
CA ALA A 232 3.96 9.05 -12.41
C ALA A 232 3.54 10.38 -13.07
N GLU A 233 3.20 11.40 -12.30
CA GLU A 233 2.90 12.75 -12.80
C GLU A 233 4.11 13.39 -13.50
N GLU A 234 5.32 13.20 -12.97
CA GLU A 234 6.57 13.70 -13.55
C GLU A 234 6.96 12.96 -14.83
N ILE A 235 6.82 11.64 -14.87
CA ILE A 235 7.12 10.81 -16.05
C ILE A 235 6.17 11.12 -17.20
N ASN A 236 4.89 11.33 -16.90
CA ASN A 236 3.82 11.50 -17.88
C ASN A 236 3.41 12.97 -18.06
N VAL A 237 4.25 13.92 -17.64
CA VAL A 237 3.94 15.36 -17.77
C VAL A 237 3.75 15.73 -19.24
N TRP A 238 2.67 16.45 -19.52
CA TRP A 238 2.43 17.00 -20.85
C TRP A 238 2.81 18.48 -20.94
N THR A 239 3.49 18.82 -22.04
CA THR A 239 3.87 20.19 -22.42
C THR A 239 3.64 20.38 -23.91
N SER A 240 3.08 21.52 -24.32
CA SER A 240 2.97 21.85 -25.74
C SER A 240 4.35 22.19 -26.34
N ASP A 241 4.73 21.54 -27.43
CA ASP A 241 5.91 21.91 -28.23
C ASP A 241 5.50 22.76 -29.43
N GLY A 242 5.99 23.99 -29.48
CA GLY A 242 5.76 24.93 -30.59
C GLY A 242 6.42 24.51 -31.91
N ARG A 243 7.27 23.48 -31.92
CA ARG A 243 7.87 22.88 -33.13
C ARG A 243 6.97 21.82 -33.77
N MET A 244 6.03 21.25 -33.02
CA MET A 244 5.13 20.19 -33.47
C MET A 244 3.86 20.78 -34.10
N SER A 245 3.19 20.00 -34.94
CA SER A 245 1.87 20.41 -35.45
C SER A 245 0.83 20.40 -34.33
N LEU A 246 -0.34 20.99 -34.58
CA LEU A 246 -1.44 20.93 -33.61
C LEU A 246 -1.90 19.49 -33.38
N GLU A 247 -1.95 18.70 -34.45
CA GLU A 247 -2.39 17.29 -34.42
C GLU A 247 -1.42 16.43 -33.60
N ASP A 248 -0.11 16.57 -33.83
CA ASP A 248 0.91 15.82 -33.09
C ASP A 248 0.92 16.18 -31.60
N ASN A 249 0.71 17.47 -31.25
CA ASN A 249 0.60 17.89 -29.85
C ASN A 249 -0.64 17.29 -29.18
N GLU A 250 -1.76 17.18 -29.89
CA GLU A 250 -2.98 16.55 -29.37
C GLU A 250 -2.82 15.04 -29.23
N GLU A 251 -2.10 14.38 -30.13
CA GLU A 251 -1.78 12.96 -30.02
C GLU A 251 -0.89 12.69 -28.80
N LEU A 252 0.19 13.46 -28.64
CA LEU A 252 1.05 13.37 -27.47
C LEU A 252 0.28 13.63 -26.16
N MET A 253 -0.63 14.61 -26.13
CA MET A 253 -1.48 14.86 -24.96
C MET A 253 -2.32 13.64 -24.59
N ARG A 254 -2.93 12.99 -25.57
CA ARG A 254 -3.76 11.80 -25.33
C ARG A 254 -2.91 10.64 -24.83
N PHE A 255 -1.72 10.45 -25.40
CA PHE A 255 -0.77 9.44 -24.95
C PHE A 255 -0.35 9.68 -23.49
N CYS A 256 0.10 10.90 -23.14
CA CYS A 256 0.44 11.25 -21.75
C CYS A 256 -0.74 11.02 -20.79
N ALA A 257 -1.96 11.35 -21.21
CA ALA A 257 -3.14 11.13 -20.38
C ALA A 257 -3.46 9.64 -20.19
N GLU A 258 -3.32 8.83 -21.24
CA GLU A 258 -3.50 7.38 -21.17
C GLU A 258 -2.46 6.75 -20.23
N SER A 259 -1.18 7.02 -20.45
CA SER A 259 -0.08 6.50 -19.63
C SER A 259 -0.20 6.90 -18.15
N LEU A 260 -0.51 8.17 -17.86
CA LEU A 260 -0.71 8.62 -16.47
C LEU A 260 -1.90 7.90 -15.82
N THR A 261 -2.99 7.70 -16.56
CA THR A 261 -4.17 7.02 -16.05
C THR A 261 -3.86 5.56 -15.74
N GLU A 262 -3.14 4.87 -16.63
CA GLU A 262 -2.69 3.49 -16.43
C GLU A 262 -1.77 3.36 -15.21
N ASP A 263 -0.80 4.26 -15.06
CA ASP A 263 0.12 4.27 -13.90
C ASP A 263 -0.63 4.49 -12.58
N ILE A 264 -1.59 5.42 -12.54
CA ILE A 264 -2.41 5.67 -11.34
C ILE A 264 -3.26 4.45 -11.02
N GLU A 265 -3.89 3.82 -12.01
CA GLU A 265 -4.69 2.61 -11.80
C GLU A 265 -3.82 1.43 -11.32
N GLU A 266 -2.61 1.25 -11.86
CA GLU A 266 -1.66 0.24 -11.38
C GLU A 266 -1.19 0.53 -9.94
N ILE A 267 -0.97 1.80 -9.57
CA ILE A 267 -0.66 2.16 -8.18
C ILE A 267 -1.85 1.84 -7.25
N ARG A 268 -3.08 2.11 -7.69
CA ARG A 268 -4.28 1.97 -6.86
C ARG A 268 -4.81 0.55 -6.76
N HIS A 269 -4.67 -0.24 -7.82
CA HIS A 269 -5.29 -1.57 -7.93
C HIS A 269 -4.30 -2.68 -8.26
N GLY A 270 -3.09 -2.35 -8.72
CA GLY A 270 -2.07 -3.31 -9.10
C GLY A 270 -1.35 -3.97 -7.93
N GLN A 271 -0.74 -5.13 -8.20
CA GLN A 271 -0.05 -5.97 -7.20
C GLN A 271 1.34 -5.46 -6.80
N SER A 272 1.84 -4.45 -7.52
CA SER A 272 3.03 -3.68 -7.15
C SER A 272 2.83 -2.89 -5.85
N THR A 273 1.58 -2.60 -5.49
CA THR A 273 1.16 -2.16 -4.16
C THR A 273 0.85 -3.40 -3.32
N PHE A 274 1.64 -3.61 -2.27
CA PHE A 274 1.56 -4.80 -1.42
C PHE A 274 0.18 -4.95 -0.77
N SER A 275 -0.45 -3.85 -0.37
CA SER A 275 -1.78 -3.86 0.27
C SER A 275 -2.92 -4.31 -0.67
N ASN A 276 -2.71 -4.26 -1.99
CA ASN A 276 -3.69 -4.70 -3.00
C ASN A 276 -3.63 -6.20 -3.27
N ARG A 277 -2.60 -6.90 -2.79
CA ARG A 277 -2.51 -8.34 -2.92
C ARG A 277 -3.65 -9.04 -2.18
N PRO A 278 -4.05 -10.24 -2.61
CA PRO A 278 -5.07 -11.01 -1.93
C PRO A 278 -4.79 -11.10 -0.42
N TYR A 279 -5.80 -10.85 0.41
CA TYR A 279 -5.60 -10.72 1.85
C TYR A 279 -4.98 -11.98 2.48
N HIS A 280 -5.36 -13.18 2.00
CA HIS A 280 -4.87 -14.45 2.51
C HIS A 280 -3.35 -14.62 2.30
N ASP A 281 -2.84 -14.18 1.14
CA ASP A 281 -1.41 -14.24 0.82
C ASP A 281 -0.61 -13.35 1.77
N ARG A 282 -1.06 -12.10 1.97
CA ARG A 282 -0.37 -11.11 2.79
C ARG A 282 -0.79 -11.12 4.26
N GLN A 283 -1.54 -12.11 4.70
CA GLN A 283 -2.12 -12.16 6.03
C GLN A 283 -1.04 -12.14 7.13
N PHE A 284 0.11 -12.76 6.83
CA PHE A 284 1.26 -12.84 7.70
C PHE A 284 2.50 -12.30 7.01
N ILE A 285 3.26 -11.50 7.73
CA ILE A 285 4.62 -11.15 7.34
C ILE A 285 5.56 -11.42 8.52
N PHE A 286 6.77 -11.86 8.21
CA PHE A 286 7.83 -12.01 9.19
C PHE A 286 8.92 -10.99 8.93
N ILE A 287 9.37 -10.29 9.97
CA ILE A 287 10.38 -9.26 9.83
C ILE A 287 11.69 -9.78 10.41
N VAL A 288 12.77 -9.75 9.63
CA VAL A 288 14.13 -10.07 10.07
C VAL A 288 14.93 -8.79 10.31
N ARG A 289 16.05 -8.92 11.04
CA ARG A 289 16.89 -7.76 11.39
C ARG A 289 17.45 -7.03 10.17
N ASN A 290 17.99 -7.78 9.22
CA ASN A 290 18.58 -7.30 7.97
C ASN A 290 18.81 -8.51 7.04
N LEU A 291 19.29 -8.25 5.82
CA LEU A 291 19.56 -9.29 4.83
C LEU A 291 20.69 -10.26 5.21
N ASP A 292 21.61 -9.91 6.12
CA ASP A 292 22.63 -10.86 6.58
C ASP A 292 22.05 -11.98 7.44
N HIS A 293 20.87 -11.78 8.02
CA HIS A 293 20.21 -12.75 8.90
C HIS A 293 19.05 -13.47 8.20
N ILE A 294 18.79 -13.22 6.90
CA ILE A 294 17.65 -13.81 6.18
C ILE A 294 17.93 -15.22 5.64
N GLY A 295 19.17 -15.70 5.70
CA GLY A 295 19.55 -17.01 5.17
C GLY A 295 18.68 -18.15 5.73
N GLY A 296 18.09 -18.95 4.84
CA GLY A 296 17.15 -20.02 5.20
C GLY A 296 15.80 -19.56 5.75
N CYS A 297 15.52 -18.25 5.84
CA CYS A 297 14.29 -17.73 6.41
C CYS A 297 13.17 -17.66 5.36
N TYR A 298 12.65 -18.82 4.96
CA TYR A 298 11.43 -18.92 4.16
C TYR A 298 10.54 -20.05 4.68
N ASP A 299 9.25 -19.97 4.37
CA ASP A 299 8.28 -21.01 4.68
C ASP A 299 7.95 -21.82 3.42
N GLU A 300 8.21 -23.13 3.48
CA GLU A 300 7.89 -24.11 2.42
C GLU A 300 6.39 -24.38 2.29
N THR A 301 5.60 -24.06 3.33
CA THR A 301 4.18 -24.36 3.40
C THR A 301 3.28 -23.20 2.99
N ASP A 302 3.86 -22.05 2.67
CA ASP A 302 3.19 -20.81 2.26
C ASP A 302 2.26 -20.20 3.31
N ASN A 303 2.33 -20.65 4.57
CA ASN A 303 1.59 -20.02 5.68
C ASN A 303 2.15 -18.63 6.02
N ILE A 304 3.46 -18.42 5.88
CA ILE A 304 4.16 -17.13 6.01
C ILE A 304 4.91 -16.86 4.70
N GLN A 305 4.22 -16.26 3.74
CA GLN A 305 4.74 -16.09 2.39
C GLN A 305 5.85 -15.02 2.28
N TYR A 306 5.77 -13.98 3.11
CA TYR A 306 6.59 -12.77 2.98
C TYR A 306 7.53 -12.58 4.16
N VAL A 307 8.82 -12.43 3.88
CA VAL A 307 9.87 -12.17 4.86
C VAL A 307 10.64 -10.93 4.46
N PHE A 308 10.54 -9.86 5.27
CA PHE A 308 11.16 -8.58 4.97
C PHE A 308 12.26 -8.25 5.98
N PRO A 309 13.38 -7.63 5.56
CA PRO A 309 14.27 -6.97 6.49
C PRO A 309 13.65 -5.64 6.98
N LEU A 310 14.06 -5.20 8.17
CA LEU A 310 13.52 -4.00 8.84
C LEU A 310 13.55 -2.71 8.00
N ASP A 311 14.57 -2.55 7.15
CA ASP A 311 14.83 -1.36 6.37
C ASP A 311 14.30 -1.41 4.93
N GLU A 312 13.66 -2.52 4.54
CA GLU A 312 13.16 -2.74 3.17
C GLU A 312 11.71 -3.25 3.21
N LEU A 313 10.88 -2.49 3.93
CA LEU A 313 9.44 -2.73 4.03
C LEU A 313 8.68 -1.98 2.92
N PRO A 314 7.48 -2.46 2.54
CA PRO A 314 6.59 -1.70 1.66
C PRO A 314 6.27 -0.32 2.25
N GLY A 315 6.43 0.74 1.45
CA GLY A 315 6.34 2.14 1.93
C GLY A 315 4.92 2.59 2.32
N GLU A 316 3.89 1.87 1.87
CA GLU A 316 2.48 2.13 2.18
C GLU A 316 1.98 1.42 3.44
N VAL A 317 2.79 0.52 4.01
CA VAL A 317 2.41 -0.25 5.19
C VAL A 317 2.80 0.50 6.46
N THR A 318 1.90 0.46 7.44
CA THR A 318 2.10 1.08 8.75
C THR A 318 2.18 0.07 9.89
N PHE A 319 2.83 0.47 10.98
CA PHE A 319 2.99 -0.33 12.20
C PHE A 319 2.66 0.51 13.44
N PRO A 320 2.22 -0.13 14.55
CA PRO A 320 2.08 0.54 15.84
C PRO A 320 3.39 1.18 16.34
N VAL A 321 3.27 2.18 17.22
CA VAL A 321 4.43 2.84 17.84
C VAL A 321 5.34 1.82 18.52
N GLY A 322 6.64 1.87 18.24
CA GLY A 322 7.63 0.91 18.75
C GLY A 322 7.79 -0.35 17.89
N HIS A 323 7.04 -0.45 16.79
CA HIS A 323 7.20 -1.43 15.72
C HIS A 323 7.53 -0.70 14.39
N PRO A 324 8.07 -1.39 13.38
CA PRO A 324 8.40 -2.82 13.32
C PRO A 324 9.58 -3.22 14.22
N GLN A 325 9.65 -4.50 14.58
CA GLN A 325 10.73 -5.11 15.37
C GLN A 325 11.30 -6.32 14.63
N ALA A 326 12.61 -6.53 14.78
CA ALA A 326 13.27 -7.69 14.22
C ALA A 326 12.73 -8.99 14.83
N ASN A 327 12.76 -10.05 14.04
CA ASN A 327 12.40 -11.41 14.38
C ASN A 327 10.99 -11.52 14.99
N THR A 328 10.07 -10.73 14.45
CA THR A 328 8.69 -10.63 14.94
C THR A 328 7.72 -11.01 13.83
N LEU A 329 6.74 -11.84 14.19
CA LEU A 329 5.62 -12.19 13.32
C LEU A 329 4.53 -11.12 13.41
N TYR A 330 4.04 -10.71 12.26
CA TYR A 330 2.98 -9.72 12.14
C TYR A 330 1.77 -10.26 11.43
N TYR A 331 0.61 -9.69 11.79
CA TYR A 331 -0.69 -10.00 11.25
C TYR A 331 -1.29 -8.78 10.56
N ALA A 332 -1.76 -8.95 9.32
CA ALA A 332 -2.37 -7.87 8.55
C ALA A 332 -3.72 -7.45 9.14
N HIS A 333 -3.92 -6.15 9.34
CA HIS A 333 -5.24 -5.62 9.65
C HIS A 333 -6.18 -5.84 8.45
N PRO A 334 -7.39 -6.39 8.62
CA PRO A 334 -8.26 -6.75 7.51
C PRO A 334 -8.80 -5.54 6.72
N LEU A 335 -8.93 -4.39 7.38
CA LEU A 335 -9.53 -3.18 6.79
C LEU A 335 -8.55 -2.01 6.58
N ARG A 336 -7.26 -2.16 6.92
CA ARG A 336 -6.27 -1.07 6.85
C ARG A 336 -4.93 -1.60 6.36
N PRO A 337 -4.11 -0.79 5.66
CA PRO A 337 -2.74 -1.14 5.30
C PRO A 337 -1.80 -1.04 6.52
N MET A 338 -2.09 -1.83 7.55
CA MET A 338 -1.38 -1.84 8.83
C MET A 338 -1.11 -3.28 9.26
N TYR A 339 0.03 -3.50 9.90
CA TYR A 339 0.40 -4.79 10.49
C TYR A 339 0.53 -4.69 12.00
N LEU A 340 -0.11 -5.64 12.69
CA LEU A 340 -0.11 -5.75 14.14
C LEU A 340 0.82 -6.89 14.59
N PRO A 341 1.58 -6.74 15.68
CA PRO A 341 2.33 -7.87 16.24
C PRO A 341 1.39 -9.03 16.53
N PHE A 342 1.72 -10.23 16.04
CA PHE A 342 0.81 -11.38 16.10
C PHE A 342 0.41 -11.73 17.53
N GLU A 343 1.33 -11.55 18.51
CA GLU A 343 1.10 -11.81 19.94
C GLU A 343 -0.22 -11.27 20.46
N ASN A 344 -0.61 -10.06 20.05
CA ASN A 344 -1.81 -9.38 20.55
C ASN A 344 -2.81 -9.05 19.44
N ALA A 345 -2.55 -9.44 18.19
CA ALA A 345 -3.30 -8.98 17.03
C ALA A 345 -4.80 -9.31 17.11
N GLN A 346 -5.16 -10.56 17.44
CA GLN A 346 -6.56 -10.97 17.55
C GLN A 346 -7.33 -10.16 18.59
N LEU A 347 -6.68 -9.91 19.73
CA LEU A 347 -7.27 -9.17 20.84
C LEU A 347 -7.42 -7.68 20.52
N LEU A 348 -6.42 -7.08 19.87
CA LEU A 348 -6.44 -5.69 19.43
C LEU A 348 -7.56 -5.43 18.42
N LEU A 349 -7.67 -6.29 17.39
CA LEU A 349 -8.74 -6.18 16.39
C LEU A 349 -10.13 -6.34 17.02
N PHE A 350 -10.26 -7.29 17.95
CA PHE A 350 -11.49 -7.49 18.69
C PHE A 350 -11.89 -6.23 19.48
N TYR A 351 -10.97 -5.64 20.24
CA TYR A 351 -11.24 -4.40 20.97
C TYR A 351 -11.55 -3.23 20.06
N GLU A 352 -10.84 -3.10 18.94
CA GLU A 352 -11.15 -2.06 17.95
C GLU A 352 -12.59 -2.18 17.45
N LYS A 353 -13.02 -3.38 17.03
CA LYS A 353 -14.39 -3.64 16.58
C LYS A 353 -15.41 -3.31 17.67
N VAL A 354 -15.16 -3.72 18.91
CA VAL A 354 -16.04 -3.45 20.06
C VAL A 354 -16.14 -1.95 20.36
N HIS A 355 -15.02 -1.23 20.36
CA HIS A 355 -15.02 0.23 20.58
C HIS A 355 -15.75 0.98 19.46
N GLU A 356 -15.53 0.58 18.21
CA GLU A 356 -16.22 1.16 17.05
C GLU A 356 -17.74 0.93 17.14
N MET A 357 -18.17 -0.28 17.54
CA MET A 357 -19.58 -0.58 17.80
C MET A 357 -20.17 0.27 18.92
N CYS A 358 -19.47 0.44 20.04
CA CYS A 358 -19.95 1.30 21.13
C CYS A 358 -20.08 2.76 20.69
N ARG A 359 -19.14 3.27 19.88
CA ARG A 359 -19.22 4.62 19.30
C ARG A 359 -20.40 4.73 18.34
N LEU A 360 -20.59 3.75 17.44
CA LEU A 360 -21.74 3.69 16.56
C LEU A 360 -23.05 3.78 17.35
N PHE A 361 -23.19 2.97 18.41
CA PHE A 361 -24.39 2.95 19.25
C PHE A 361 -24.65 4.30 19.93
N GLN A 362 -23.62 4.97 20.41
CA GLN A 362 -23.74 6.33 20.96
C GLN A 362 -24.24 7.32 19.88
N CYS A 363 -23.66 7.29 18.68
CA CYS A 363 -24.09 8.13 17.56
C CYS A 363 -25.51 7.81 17.08
N LEU A 364 -25.96 6.57 17.23
CA LEU A 364 -27.33 6.13 16.96
C LEU A 364 -28.33 6.47 18.09
N GLY A 365 -27.89 7.20 19.12
CA GLY A 365 -28.73 7.68 20.21
C GLY A 365 -28.99 6.63 21.29
N ALA A 366 -27.96 5.85 21.66
CA ALA A 366 -28.04 4.93 22.78
C ALA A 366 -28.34 5.67 24.09
N THR A 367 -29.23 5.10 24.90
CA THR A 367 -29.50 5.49 26.30
C THR A 367 -28.80 4.56 27.27
N ARG A 368 -28.54 3.32 26.86
CA ARG A 368 -27.83 2.32 27.66
C ARG A 368 -27.04 1.39 26.75
N ILE A 369 -25.79 1.11 27.12
CA ILE A 369 -24.97 0.07 26.50
C ILE A 369 -24.48 -0.86 27.61
N THR A 370 -24.66 -2.16 27.43
CA THR A 370 -24.16 -3.20 28.33
C THR A 370 -23.26 -4.15 27.58
N ALA A 371 -22.12 -4.52 28.16
CA ALA A 371 -21.21 -5.53 27.62
C ALA A 371 -20.95 -6.62 28.66
N ARG A 372 -21.08 -7.89 28.24
CA ARG A 372 -20.85 -9.08 29.07
C ARG A 372 -19.79 -9.94 28.43
N CYS A 373 -18.73 -10.28 29.17
CA CYS A 373 -17.75 -11.27 28.72
C CYS A 373 -18.35 -12.67 28.85
N LEU A 374 -18.43 -13.40 27.73
CA LEU A 374 -18.86 -14.80 27.68
C LEU A 374 -17.66 -15.75 27.78
N LYS A 375 -16.53 -15.39 27.17
CA LYS A 375 -15.30 -16.19 27.10
C LYS A 375 -14.07 -15.29 26.98
N GLY A 376 -12.92 -15.74 27.51
CA GLY A 376 -11.61 -15.12 27.26
C GLY A 376 -11.21 -14.04 28.27
N ALA A 377 -10.39 -13.08 27.81
CA ALA A 377 -9.76 -12.07 28.65
C ALA A 377 -10.80 -11.12 29.28
N LYS A 378 -10.66 -10.86 30.58
CA LYS A 378 -11.46 -9.89 31.32
C LYS A 378 -10.72 -8.55 31.34
N ILE A 379 -11.41 -7.48 30.95
CA ILE A 379 -10.89 -6.12 31.02
C ILE A 379 -11.44 -5.39 32.24
N SER A 380 -10.62 -4.54 32.87
CA SER A 380 -11.05 -3.59 33.89
C SER A 380 -11.88 -2.45 33.30
N GLN A 381 -12.91 -2.02 34.03
CA GLN A 381 -13.80 -0.90 33.64
C GLN A 381 -13.05 0.37 33.19
N ASP A 382 -11.88 0.65 33.77
CA ASP A 382 -11.05 1.83 33.47
C ASP A 382 -10.55 1.88 32.02
N THR A 383 -10.31 0.72 31.38
CA THR A 383 -9.85 0.61 29.99
C THR A 383 -10.95 1.01 28.99
N PHE A 384 -12.22 0.91 29.39
CA PHE A 384 -13.36 1.33 28.58
C PHE A 384 -13.67 2.83 28.70
N THR A 385 -13.20 3.46 29.78
CA THR A 385 -13.48 4.87 30.12
C THR A 385 -12.34 5.82 29.80
N SER A 386 -11.17 5.35 29.38
CA SER A 386 -10.07 6.23 28.95
C SER A 386 -10.46 6.92 27.64
N SER A 387 -11.12 8.05 27.78
CA SER A 387 -11.52 8.99 26.74
C SER A 387 -10.31 9.76 26.21
N ASP A 388 -9.42 9.09 25.48
CA ASP A 388 -8.43 9.74 24.61
C ASP A 388 -8.73 9.35 23.15
N ILE A 389 -9.94 9.70 22.70
CA ILE A 389 -10.32 9.69 21.28
C ILE A 389 -10.35 11.16 20.84
N ARG A 390 -9.18 11.75 20.63
CA ARG A 390 -9.09 12.97 19.81
C ARG A 390 -9.10 12.52 18.35
N ALA A 391 -10.16 12.94 17.66
CA ALA A 391 -10.31 12.80 16.22
C ALA A 391 -9.25 13.66 15.53
N GLU A 392 -8.13 13.03 15.18
CA GLU A 392 -7.29 13.27 14.00
C GLU A 392 -6.01 12.43 14.18
N GLY A 393 -5.82 11.44 13.30
CA GLY A 393 -4.55 10.77 13.01
C GLY A 393 -3.60 10.46 14.17
N GLY A 394 -3.88 9.44 14.98
CA GLY A 394 -2.90 8.91 15.92
C GLY A 394 -3.48 7.84 16.85
N TYR A 395 -3.49 6.58 16.41
CA TYR A 395 -3.82 5.46 17.29
C TYR A 395 -2.75 5.33 18.36
N LYS A 396 -3.00 5.88 19.55
CA LYS A 396 -2.24 5.54 20.75
C LYS A 396 -2.68 4.16 21.21
N ILE A 397 -2.20 3.12 20.53
CA ILE A 397 -2.32 1.74 21.00
C ILE A 397 -1.54 1.72 22.32
N MET A 398 -2.26 1.67 23.45
CA MET A 398 -1.61 1.41 24.73
C MET A 398 -0.92 0.06 24.62
N ASN A 399 0.40 0.07 24.71
CA ASN A 399 1.22 -1.13 24.82
C ASN A 399 0.71 -1.98 25.99
N VAL A 400 -0.01 -3.07 25.67
CA VAL A 400 -0.31 -4.17 26.60
C VAL A 400 0.91 -5.12 26.71
N SER A 401 2.10 -4.68 26.30
CA SER A 401 3.36 -5.39 26.52
C SER A 401 3.99 -5.10 27.90
N GLY A 402 3.41 -4.17 28.67
CA GLY A 402 3.83 -3.89 30.05
C GLY A 402 3.13 -4.82 31.03
N GLU A 403 3.77 -5.94 31.36
CA GLU A 403 3.53 -6.76 32.56
C GLU A 403 2.07 -6.80 33.07
N ILE A 404 1.28 -7.78 32.62
CA ILE A 404 0.35 -8.47 33.54
C ILE A 404 1.21 -9.41 34.41
N SER A 405 2.20 -8.85 35.10
CA SER A 405 2.92 -9.54 36.15
C SER A 405 2.00 -9.49 37.37
N GLY A 406 1.53 -10.67 37.78
CA GLY A 406 0.64 -10.81 38.92
C GLY A 406 1.26 -10.18 40.17
N ARG A 407 0.84 -8.97 40.53
CA ARG A 407 0.90 -8.54 41.92
C ARG A 407 -0.24 -9.23 42.65
N SER A 408 0.08 -10.41 43.18
CA SER A 408 -0.68 -11.04 44.24
C SER A 408 -0.70 -10.08 45.45
N SER A 409 -1.66 -9.18 45.48
CA SER A 409 -2.15 -8.69 46.76
C SER A 409 -2.97 -9.83 47.35
N ARG A 410 -2.52 -10.35 48.49
CA ARG A 410 -3.32 -11.23 49.34
C ARG A 410 -4.60 -10.47 49.70
N ALA A 411 -5.64 -10.69 48.91
CA ALA A 411 -7.01 -10.46 49.30
C ALA A 411 -7.67 -11.83 49.40
N GLU A 412 -8.26 -12.06 50.57
CA GLU A 412 -8.82 -13.31 51.02
C GLU A 412 -9.78 -13.95 50.02
N SER A 413 -9.77 -15.29 50.04
CA SER A 413 -10.74 -16.16 49.38
C SER A 413 -12.18 -15.68 49.59
N ARG A 414 -12.75 -15.07 48.55
CA ARG A 414 -14.19 -15.13 48.29
C ARG A 414 -14.38 -15.63 46.87
N GLU A 415 -14.83 -16.88 46.79
CA GLU A 415 -15.48 -17.43 45.62
C GLU A 415 -16.65 -16.51 45.24
N ASN A 416 -16.46 -15.69 44.21
CA ASN A 416 -17.56 -15.17 43.43
C ASN A 416 -17.21 -15.34 41.95
N ARG A 417 -18.15 -15.90 41.21
CA ARG A 417 -18.13 -16.02 39.75
C ARG A 417 -18.28 -14.61 39.16
N ASP A 418 -17.21 -13.83 39.17
CA ASP A 418 -17.21 -12.47 38.63
C ASP A 418 -17.21 -12.54 37.09
N GLU A 419 -18.40 -12.62 36.51
CA GLU A 419 -18.64 -12.30 35.10
C GLU A 419 -18.29 -10.83 34.88
N MET A 420 -17.40 -10.52 33.94
CA MET A 420 -17.12 -9.13 33.58
C MET A 420 -18.38 -8.53 32.97
N TRP A 421 -18.98 -7.57 33.66
CA TRP A 421 -20.21 -6.89 33.30
C TRP A 421 -19.97 -5.38 33.29
N LEU A 422 -20.08 -4.76 32.12
CA LEU A 422 -19.98 -3.32 31.93
C LEU A 422 -21.36 -2.77 31.61
N GLU A 423 -21.73 -1.66 32.25
CA GLU A 423 -22.96 -0.95 31.96
C GLU A 423 -22.69 0.56 31.93
N GLN A 424 -23.12 1.21 30.85
CA GLN A 424 -23.02 2.64 30.65
C GLN A 424 -24.39 3.21 30.29
N ALA A 425 -24.75 4.33 30.91
CA ALA A 425 -25.99 5.05 30.66
C ALA A 425 -25.69 6.43 30.06
N PHE A 426 -26.50 6.84 29.10
CA PHE A 426 -26.29 8.04 28.29
C PHE A 426 -27.59 8.84 28.15
N VAL A 427 -27.45 10.15 27.91
CA VAL A 427 -28.57 11.04 27.60
C VAL A 427 -28.32 11.68 26.23
N PRO A 428 -28.66 10.99 25.12
CA PRO A 428 -28.33 11.46 23.77
C PRO A 428 -29.13 12.72 23.43
N GLN A 429 -28.39 13.76 23.03
CA GLN A 429 -28.95 15.07 22.66
C GLN A 429 -29.08 15.24 21.14
N LYS A 430 -28.11 14.72 20.38
CA LYS A 430 -28.13 14.79 18.91
C LYS A 430 -29.01 13.69 18.32
N ALA A 431 -29.69 14.02 17.22
CA ALA A 431 -30.44 13.03 16.46
C ALA A 431 -29.51 11.90 15.97
N PRO A 432 -30.00 10.65 15.87
CA PRO A 432 -29.21 9.51 15.42
C PRO A 432 -28.59 9.71 14.04
N TYR A 433 -27.31 9.38 13.90
CA TYR A 433 -26.59 9.40 12.63
C TYR A 433 -25.53 8.28 12.60
N CYS A 434 -25.13 7.86 11.40
CA CYS A 434 -23.98 6.98 11.21
C CYS A 434 -22.74 7.84 10.93
N PRO A 435 -21.66 7.75 11.72
CA PRO A 435 -20.42 8.42 11.38
C PRO A 435 -19.75 7.76 10.17
N ASP A 436 -19.10 8.56 9.33
CA ASP A 436 -18.46 8.09 8.09
C ASP A 436 -17.09 7.43 8.32
N ASP A 437 -16.51 7.58 9.51
CA ASP A 437 -15.16 7.14 9.84
C ASP A 437 -15.10 5.74 10.49
N LEU A 438 -16.24 5.04 10.61
CA LEU A 438 -16.34 3.71 11.19
C LEU A 438 -16.13 2.62 10.12
N LEU A 439 -15.02 1.88 10.18
CA LEU A 439 -14.64 0.91 9.15
C LEU A 439 -15.35 -0.43 9.31
N TRP A 440 -15.40 -0.96 10.54
CA TRP A 440 -16.08 -2.22 10.85
C TRP A 440 -17.59 -2.13 10.61
N ALA A 441 -18.21 -1.00 10.95
CA ALA A 441 -19.62 -0.75 10.72
C ALA A 441 -20.01 -0.82 9.23
N LYS A 442 -19.11 -0.38 8.33
CA LYS A 442 -19.32 -0.44 6.87
C LYS A 442 -19.21 -1.85 6.30
N GLN A 443 -18.45 -2.73 6.95
CA GLN A 443 -18.14 -4.07 6.44
C GLN A 443 -19.00 -5.18 7.08
N ASP A 444 -19.48 -5.00 8.32
CA ASP A 444 -20.31 -5.97 9.03
C ASP A 444 -21.78 -5.91 8.57
N PRO A 445 -22.33 -6.96 7.91
CA PRO A 445 -23.69 -6.92 7.36
C PRO A 445 -24.79 -6.76 8.42
N GLU A 446 -24.57 -7.27 9.64
CA GLU A 446 -25.53 -7.13 10.73
C GLU A 446 -25.56 -5.69 11.24
N LEU A 447 -24.40 -5.06 11.39
CA LEU A 447 -24.31 -3.65 11.77
C LEU A 447 -24.89 -2.72 10.69
N ARG A 448 -24.71 -3.03 9.41
CA ARG A 448 -25.37 -2.29 8.33
C ARG A 448 -26.89 -2.40 8.41
N THR A 449 -27.40 -3.62 8.61
CA THR A 449 -28.84 -3.86 8.75
C THR A 449 -29.39 -3.13 9.99
N LEU A 450 -28.66 -3.16 11.10
CA LEU A 450 -28.96 -2.40 12.30
C LEU A 450 -29.08 -0.90 12.01
N ILE A 451 -28.08 -0.32 11.34
CA ILE A 451 -28.03 1.11 11.01
C ILE A 451 -29.28 1.49 10.22
N HIS A 452 -29.63 0.72 9.17
CA HIS A 452 -30.85 0.97 8.40
C HIS A 452 -32.11 0.85 9.26
N GLN A 453 -32.28 -0.24 10.03
CA GLN A 453 -33.45 -0.43 10.88
C GLN A 453 -33.58 0.66 11.96
N ARG A 454 -32.46 1.21 12.42
CA ARG A 454 -32.41 2.25 13.44
C ARG A 454 -32.67 3.64 12.88
N LEU A 455 -32.11 3.96 11.71
CA LEU A 455 -32.27 5.27 11.07
C LEU A 455 -33.51 5.38 10.20
N GLU A 456 -34.12 4.29 9.74
CA GLU A 456 -35.34 4.32 8.92
C GLU A 456 -36.56 3.75 9.66
N GLY A 457 -36.32 2.89 10.66
CA GLY A 457 -37.35 2.23 11.45
C GLY A 457 -37.39 2.70 12.91
N GLY A 458 -38.02 1.90 13.76
CA GLY A 458 -38.21 2.17 15.19
C GLY A 458 -37.39 1.26 16.10
N LEU A 459 -36.21 0.81 15.68
CA LEU A 459 -35.41 -0.11 16.50
C LEU A 459 -35.01 0.56 17.82
N LEU A 460 -35.45 -0.04 18.93
CA LEU A 460 -35.17 0.45 20.29
C LEU A 460 -34.14 -0.39 21.04
N GLU A 461 -33.98 -1.66 20.67
CA GLU A 461 -33.07 -2.56 21.36
C GLU A 461 -32.33 -3.43 20.35
N PHE A 462 -31.06 -3.71 20.65
CA PHE A 462 -30.24 -4.60 19.86
C PHE A 462 -29.26 -5.34 20.74
N THR A 463 -28.91 -6.56 20.35
CA THR A 463 -27.88 -7.36 21.01
C THR A 463 -27.08 -8.09 19.95
N LYS A 464 -25.75 -7.99 20.05
CA LYS A 464 -24.81 -8.69 19.18
C LYS A 464 -23.72 -9.36 19.99
N LYS A 465 -23.40 -10.58 19.61
CA LYS A 465 -22.21 -11.28 20.09
C LYS A 465 -21.06 -10.97 19.14
N VAL A 466 -19.88 -10.75 19.71
CA VAL A 466 -18.65 -10.46 18.97
C VAL A 466 -17.60 -11.42 19.48
N SER A 467 -16.86 -12.05 18.56
CA SER A 467 -15.74 -12.94 18.88
C SER A 467 -14.45 -12.45 18.22
N SER A 468 -13.31 -12.68 18.90
CA SER A 468 -11.99 -12.42 18.34
C SER A 468 -11.64 -13.32 17.15
N TYR A 469 -12.20 -14.54 17.07
CA TYR A 469 -12.02 -15.44 15.92
C TYR A 469 -12.80 -14.97 14.70
N GLU A 470 -14.05 -14.51 14.90
CA GLU A 470 -14.85 -13.89 13.82
C GLU A 470 -14.17 -12.61 13.31
N THR A 471 -13.66 -11.78 14.22
CA THR A 471 -13.06 -10.48 13.85
C THR A 471 -11.74 -10.64 13.10
N SER A 472 -10.93 -11.62 13.51
CA SER A 472 -9.63 -11.88 12.88
C SER A 472 -9.72 -12.85 11.70
N ASN A 473 -10.77 -13.63 11.54
CA ASN A 473 -10.84 -14.76 10.59
C ASN A 473 -9.74 -15.82 10.79
N LEU A 474 -9.21 -15.98 12.01
CA LEU A 474 -8.17 -16.97 12.32
C LEU A 474 -8.77 -18.20 13.00
N SER A 475 -8.65 -19.36 12.35
CA SER A 475 -8.99 -20.65 12.95
C SER A 475 -7.84 -21.23 13.78
N GLN A 476 -8.15 -22.09 14.74
CA GLN A 476 -7.12 -22.74 15.56
C GLN A 476 -6.15 -23.61 14.72
N ASN A 477 -6.64 -24.25 13.65
CA ASN A 477 -5.79 -25.05 12.76
C ASN A 477 -4.78 -24.15 12.05
N GLN A 478 -5.24 -23.04 11.49
CA GLN A 478 -4.37 -22.07 10.82
C GLN A 478 -3.32 -21.49 11.78
N VAL A 479 -3.71 -21.18 13.02
CA VAL A 479 -2.76 -20.73 14.05
C VAL A 479 -1.68 -21.78 14.32
N ASN A 480 -2.02 -23.07 14.32
CA ASN A 480 -1.04 -24.13 14.54
C ASN A 480 -0.08 -24.27 13.36
N ASP A 481 -0.58 -24.16 12.13
CA ASP A 481 0.23 -24.24 10.90
C ASP A 481 1.21 -23.05 10.84
N VAL A 482 0.72 -21.84 11.08
CA VAL A 482 1.54 -20.61 11.17
C VAL A 482 2.56 -20.70 12.31
N LYS A 483 2.20 -21.33 13.43
CA LYS A 483 3.14 -21.56 14.54
C LYS A 483 4.29 -22.47 14.13
N ALA A 484 4.02 -23.55 13.40
CA ALA A 484 5.06 -24.44 12.89
C ALA A 484 5.98 -23.71 11.90
N ALA A 485 5.40 -22.95 10.97
CA ALA A 485 6.16 -22.12 10.03
C ALA A 485 7.04 -21.09 10.75
N PHE A 486 6.49 -20.36 11.72
CA PHE A 486 7.23 -19.38 12.53
C PHE A 486 8.40 -20.01 13.29
N GLN A 487 8.19 -21.19 13.89
CA GLN A 487 9.26 -21.90 14.61
C GLN A 487 10.41 -22.28 13.68
N SER A 488 10.09 -22.72 12.45
CA SER A 488 11.09 -23.00 11.41
C SER A 488 11.89 -21.75 11.06
N LEU A 489 11.20 -20.63 10.78
CA LEU A 489 11.84 -19.35 10.50
C LEU A 489 12.76 -18.89 11.64
N MET A 490 12.27 -18.92 12.89
CA MET A 490 13.02 -18.48 14.06
C MET A 490 14.28 -19.30 14.32
N ALA A 491 14.26 -20.60 14.01
CA ALA A 491 15.44 -21.46 14.13
C ALA A 491 16.60 -21.00 13.21
N ASN A 492 16.28 -20.37 12.07
CA ASN A 492 17.27 -19.87 11.12
C ASN A 492 17.81 -18.47 11.50
N VAL A 493 16.99 -17.62 12.11
CA VAL A 493 17.40 -16.24 12.46
C VAL A 493 18.04 -16.09 13.84
N SER A 494 17.77 -17.01 14.77
CA SER A 494 18.16 -16.85 16.17
C SER A 494 18.64 -18.15 16.81
N ALA A 495 19.96 -18.23 17.02
CA ALA A 495 20.60 -19.35 17.74
C ALA A 495 20.13 -19.50 19.21
N ASN A 496 19.57 -18.44 19.79
CA ASN A 496 19.06 -18.43 21.17
C ASN A 496 17.53 -18.62 21.25
N TYR A 497 16.86 -18.91 20.13
CA TYR A 497 15.44 -19.15 20.14
C TYR A 497 15.09 -20.41 20.93
N SER A 498 14.09 -20.30 21.81
CA SER A 498 13.48 -21.44 22.48
C SER A 498 11.98 -21.35 22.32
N ALA A 499 11.41 -22.38 21.68
CA ALA A 499 9.96 -22.51 21.52
C ALA A 499 9.21 -22.63 22.85
N GLU A 500 9.88 -23.03 23.94
CA GLU A 500 9.28 -23.15 25.27
C GLU A 500 9.07 -21.79 25.95
N THR A 501 9.94 -20.80 25.66
CA THR A 501 9.87 -19.45 26.23
C THR A 501 9.23 -18.42 25.30
N ASP A 502 8.87 -18.82 24.08
CA ASP A 502 8.24 -17.93 23.09
C ASP A 502 6.82 -17.52 23.54
N SER A 503 6.56 -16.20 23.57
CA SER A 503 5.24 -15.66 23.91
C SER A 503 4.38 -15.31 22.69
N THR A 504 4.90 -15.43 21.46
CA THR A 504 4.22 -15.00 20.22
C THR A 504 2.83 -15.63 20.06
N PHE A 505 2.64 -16.88 20.48
CA PHE A 505 1.36 -17.59 20.36
C PHE A 505 0.60 -17.71 21.70
N SER A 506 1.01 -16.97 22.73
CA SER A 506 0.47 -17.08 24.08
C SER A 506 -0.98 -16.60 24.22
N GLN A 507 -1.42 -15.65 23.39
CA GLN A 507 -2.77 -15.06 23.44
C GLN A 507 -3.64 -15.44 22.22
N THR A 508 -3.71 -16.73 21.91
CA THR A 508 -4.47 -17.26 20.76
C THR A 508 -5.85 -17.81 21.13
N THR A 509 -6.24 -17.70 22.41
CA THR A 509 -7.55 -18.15 22.89
C THR A 509 -8.64 -17.16 22.52
N GLU A 510 -9.76 -17.68 22.02
CA GLU A 510 -10.93 -16.88 21.69
C GLU A 510 -11.45 -16.04 22.86
N THR A 511 -11.73 -14.77 22.59
CA THR A 511 -12.47 -13.87 23.48
C THR A 511 -13.82 -13.55 22.85
N GLU A 512 -14.90 -13.73 23.59
CA GLU A 512 -16.28 -13.55 23.11
C GLU A 512 -17.07 -12.67 24.08
N TRP A 513 -17.67 -11.60 23.57
CA TRP A 513 -18.49 -10.67 24.33
C TRP A 513 -19.88 -10.54 23.73
N GLU A 514 -20.87 -10.33 24.59
CA GLU A 514 -22.22 -9.95 24.22
C GLU A 514 -22.42 -8.46 24.53
N ILE A 515 -22.74 -7.66 23.51
CA ILE A 515 -23.01 -6.24 23.63
C ILE A 515 -24.49 -6.02 23.35
N ALA A 516 -25.19 -5.43 24.30
CA ALA A 516 -26.58 -5.01 24.15
C ALA A 516 -26.71 -3.50 24.30
N VAL A 517 -27.65 -2.92 23.56
CA VAL A 517 -27.90 -1.49 23.52
C VAL A 517 -29.40 -1.22 23.55
N GLN A 518 -29.77 -0.15 24.27
CA GLN A 518 -31.10 0.46 24.22
C GLN A 518 -30.97 1.86 23.64
N PHE A 519 -31.90 2.23 22.77
CA PHE A 519 -31.94 3.50 22.06
C PHE A 519 -33.11 4.37 22.51
N LYS A 520 -32.92 5.69 22.40
CA LYS A 520 -34.01 6.65 22.54
C LYS A 520 -34.93 6.61 21.29
N PRO A 521 -36.27 6.64 21.44
CA PRO A 521 -37.18 6.72 20.29
C PRO A 521 -36.86 7.91 19.37
N LEU A 522 -37.03 7.72 18.05
CA LEU A 522 -36.70 8.75 17.05
C LEU A 522 -37.57 10.00 17.21
N GLU A 523 -38.84 9.80 17.56
CA GLU A 523 -39.84 10.86 17.75
C GLU A 523 -39.52 11.76 18.96
N ALA A 524 -38.63 11.30 19.85
CA ALA A 524 -38.17 12.06 21.00
C ALA A 524 -36.96 12.96 20.69
N PHE A 525 -36.52 13.02 19.43
CA PHE A 525 -35.50 13.96 18.95
C PHE A 525 -36.19 15.08 18.14
N PRO A 526 -36.08 16.34 18.59
CA PRO A 526 -36.74 17.46 17.91
C PRO A 526 -36.17 17.75 16.52
N ASP A 527 -34.87 17.50 16.32
CA ASP A 527 -34.14 17.84 15.11
C ASP A 527 -33.91 16.62 14.19
N TYR A 528 -34.66 15.53 14.39
CA TYR A 528 -34.48 14.34 13.59
C TYR A 528 -35.01 14.52 12.16
N VAL A 529 -34.14 14.20 11.19
CA VAL A 529 -34.43 14.19 9.75
C VAL A 529 -34.07 12.81 9.23
N SER A 530 -34.95 12.18 8.45
CA SER A 530 -34.69 10.83 7.98
C SER A 530 -33.51 10.79 6.99
N PRO A 531 -32.75 9.67 6.90
CA PRO A 531 -31.67 9.54 5.93
C PRO A 531 -32.11 9.77 4.49
N GLN A 532 -33.35 9.40 4.15
CA GLN A 532 -33.92 9.66 2.83
C GLN A 532 -34.10 11.15 2.56
N GLN A 533 -34.52 11.92 3.57
CA GLN A 533 -34.64 13.38 3.47
C GLN A 533 -33.26 14.05 3.45
N GLN A 534 -32.29 13.57 4.23
CA GLN A 534 -30.91 14.06 4.20
C GLN A 534 -30.27 13.79 2.83
N LYS A 535 -30.38 12.57 2.32
CA LYS A 535 -29.90 12.20 0.98
C LYS A 535 -30.61 12.98 -0.12
N ALA A 536 -31.93 13.16 -0.03
CA ALA A 536 -32.65 14.00 -0.97
C ALA A 536 -32.19 15.47 -0.93
N THR A 537 -31.80 15.98 0.24
CA THR A 537 -31.27 17.34 0.40
C THR A 537 -29.84 17.45 -0.15
N ALA A 538 -29.00 16.45 0.06
CA ALA A 538 -27.66 16.37 -0.53
C ALA A 538 -27.75 16.23 -2.07
N ASP A 539 -28.56 15.31 -2.56
CA ASP A 539 -28.79 15.15 -4.01
C ASP A 539 -29.46 16.39 -4.64
N ALA A 540 -30.22 17.18 -3.86
CA ALA A 540 -30.84 18.41 -4.35
C ALA A 540 -29.83 19.50 -4.72
N HIS A 541 -28.64 19.52 -4.11
CA HIS A 541 -27.57 20.47 -4.48
C HIS A 541 -26.75 20.00 -5.70
N LYS A 542 -26.91 18.74 -6.13
CA LYS A 542 -26.29 18.22 -7.36
C LYS A 542 -27.16 18.58 -8.57
N GLY A 543 -26.54 19.26 -9.51
CA GLY A 543 -27.12 19.67 -10.78
C GLY A 543 -26.90 18.65 -11.88
N GLU A 544 -26.68 19.14 -13.09
CA GLU A 544 -26.36 18.31 -14.24
C GLU A 544 -24.95 17.73 -14.12
N LEU A 545 -24.79 16.49 -14.60
CA LEU A 545 -23.48 15.85 -14.72
C LEU A 545 -22.69 16.56 -15.84
N ILE A 546 -21.53 17.09 -15.50
CA ILE A 546 -20.63 17.78 -16.44
C ILE A 546 -19.71 16.77 -17.10
N VAL A 547 -19.09 15.90 -16.31
CA VAL A 547 -18.15 14.89 -16.81
C VAL A 547 -18.08 13.69 -15.88
N GLU A 548 -17.90 12.51 -16.46
CA GLU A 548 -17.47 11.31 -15.77
C GLU A 548 -16.02 11.07 -16.19
N VAL A 549 -15.09 11.15 -15.24
CA VAL A 549 -13.65 11.13 -15.48
C VAL A 549 -13.24 9.77 -16.01
N SER A 550 -12.66 9.70 -17.21
CA SER A 550 -12.02 8.49 -17.74
C SER A 550 -10.52 8.65 -17.92
N LYS A 551 -10.01 9.86 -18.16
CA LYS A 551 -8.58 10.14 -18.31
C LYS A 551 -8.11 11.31 -17.46
N LEU A 552 -6.96 11.10 -16.85
CA LEU A 552 -6.23 12.09 -16.07
C LEU A 552 -5.05 12.60 -16.88
N LEU A 553 -4.78 13.90 -16.82
CA LEU A 553 -3.67 14.54 -17.53
C LEU A 553 -2.94 15.47 -16.58
N TYR A 554 -1.62 15.32 -16.47
CA TYR A 554 -0.78 16.26 -15.72
C TYR A 554 -0.15 17.28 -16.67
N VAL A 555 -0.46 18.56 -16.46
CA VAL A 555 0.01 19.66 -17.32
C VAL A 555 1.09 20.45 -16.58
N GLU A 556 2.25 20.63 -17.22
CA GLU A 556 3.37 21.36 -16.60
C GLU A 556 2.94 22.76 -16.12
N GLY A 557 3.27 23.08 -14.87
CA GLY A 557 2.95 24.36 -14.25
C GLY A 557 1.47 24.60 -13.93
N LYS A 558 0.56 23.68 -14.29
CA LYS A 558 -0.89 23.78 -13.99
C LYS A 558 -1.41 22.64 -13.12
N GLY A 559 -0.72 21.50 -13.08
CA GLY A 559 -1.06 20.36 -12.23
C GLY A 559 -2.00 19.37 -12.91
N LEU A 560 -2.68 18.56 -12.11
CA LEU A 560 -3.57 17.49 -12.57
C LEU A 560 -4.89 18.05 -13.11
N THR A 561 -5.36 17.46 -14.21
CA THR A 561 -6.55 17.85 -14.95
C THR A 561 -7.32 16.64 -15.47
N VAL A 562 -8.56 16.85 -15.89
CA VAL A 562 -9.40 15.83 -16.52
C VAL A 562 -9.44 16.05 -18.03
N LEU A 563 -9.13 15.03 -18.82
CA LEU A 563 -9.25 15.07 -20.29
C LEU A 563 -10.41 14.18 -20.73
N ASP A 564 -11.57 14.76 -21.02
CA ASP A 564 -12.75 13.96 -21.37
C ASP A 564 -13.81 14.70 -22.20
N THR A 565 -14.83 13.97 -22.59
CA THR A 565 -16.00 14.48 -23.31
C THR A 565 -17.04 15.02 -22.35
N LEU A 566 -17.43 16.28 -22.54
CA LEU A 566 -18.39 16.96 -21.70
C LEU A 566 -19.82 16.44 -21.93
N GLN A 567 -20.54 16.18 -20.83
CA GLN A 567 -21.95 15.76 -20.83
C GLN A 567 -22.92 16.94 -20.70
N ALA A 568 -22.40 18.12 -20.31
CA ALA A 568 -23.11 19.39 -20.23
C ALA A 568 -22.18 20.55 -20.56
N ASP A 569 -22.75 21.70 -20.93
CA ASP A 569 -22.01 22.94 -21.13
C ASP A 569 -21.32 23.38 -19.82
N VAL A 570 -20.16 24.01 -19.90
CA VAL A 570 -19.38 24.38 -18.69
C VAL A 570 -18.67 25.71 -18.88
N LYS A 571 -18.58 26.50 -17.80
CA LYS A 571 -17.88 27.80 -17.81
C LYS A 571 -16.81 27.88 -16.73
N VAL A 572 -15.77 28.67 -16.98
CA VAL A 572 -14.75 29.00 -15.97
C VAL A 572 -15.38 29.79 -14.82
N GLY A 573 -15.01 29.45 -13.59
CA GLY A 573 -15.55 29.99 -12.34
C GLY A 573 -16.80 29.27 -11.83
N GLU A 574 -17.30 28.28 -12.56
CA GLU A 574 -18.51 27.55 -12.18
C GLU A 574 -18.25 26.63 -10.98
N PRO A 575 -19.09 26.69 -9.92
CA PRO A 575 -18.96 25.80 -8.77
C PRO A 575 -19.46 24.39 -9.13
N VAL A 576 -18.68 23.39 -8.75
CA VAL A 576 -18.96 21.99 -9.04
C VAL A 576 -18.82 21.13 -7.78
N ILE A 577 -19.34 19.92 -7.86
CA ILE A 577 -19.26 18.90 -6.81
C ILE A 577 -18.61 17.68 -7.43
N VAL A 578 -17.46 17.31 -6.90
CA VAL A 578 -16.72 16.13 -7.32
C VAL A 578 -17.15 14.98 -6.42
N CYS A 579 -17.65 13.90 -7.02
CA CYS A 579 -18.16 12.73 -6.34
C CYS A 579 -17.36 11.50 -6.75
N THR A 580 -16.74 10.84 -5.77
CA THR A 580 -16.22 9.47 -5.89
C THR A 580 -17.23 8.49 -5.30
N ASP A 581 -16.93 7.19 -5.32
CA ASP A 581 -17.82 6.17 -4.75
C ASP A 581 -18.02 6.34 -3.23
N ASP A 582 -17.00 6.86 -2.54
CA ASP A 582 -16.95 6.91 -1.07
C ASP A 582 -17.00 8.34 -0.48
N SER A 583 -16.89 9.38 -1.31
CA SER A 583 -16.80 10.77 -0.83
C SER A 583 -17.29 11.79 -1.86
N GLU A 584 -17.64 12.98 -1.38
CA GLU A 584 -17.88 14.14 -2.23
C GLU A 584 -17.26 15.40 -1.64
N PHE A 585 -16.81 16.32 -2.49
CA PHE A 585 -16.29 17.60 -2.08
C PHE A 585 -16.60 18.71 -3.09
N GLU A 586 -16.65 19.94 -2.61
CA GLU A 586 -16.86 21.11 -3.45
C GLU A 586 -15.58 21.52 -4.17
N SER A 587 -15.72 21.89 -5.45
CA SER A 587 -14.64 22.39 -6.29
C SER A 587 -15.16 23.50 -7.22
N SER A 588 -14.29 24.03 -8.07
CA SER A 588 -14.60 25.04 -9.07
C SER A 588 -13.83 24.76 -10.36
N VAL A 589 -14.42 25.12 -11.49
CA VAL A 589 -13.76 25.08 -12.80
C VAL A 589 -12.81 26.28 -12.91
N GLU A 590 -11.51 26.05 -12.82
CA GLU A 590 -10.49 27.10 -12.89
C GLU A 590 -10.06 27.41 -14.33
N GLY A 591 -10.34 26.50 -15.26
CA GLY A 591 -9.96 26.63 -16.65
C GLY A 591 -10.55 25.54 -17.52
N ILE A 592 -10.72 25.88 -18.79
CA ILE A 592 -11.18 24.95 -19.83
C ILE A 592 -10.23 25.13 -21.01
N SER A 593 -9.75 24.03 -21.59
CA SER A 593 -8.95 24.07 -22.81
C SER A 593 -9.54 23.15 -23.89
N LEU A 594 -9.72 23.71 -25.09
CA LEU A 594 -10.09 23.01 -26.31
C LEU A 594 -9.05 23.32 -27.38
N PHE A 595 -8.60 22.30 -28.13
CA PHE A 595 -7.60 22.45 -29.19
C PHE A 595 -6.35 23.23 -28.71
N LEU A 596 -5.87 22.92 -27.50
CA LEU A 596 -4.73 23.56 -26.83
C LEU A 596 -4.91 25.05 -26.53
N LYS A 597 -6.13 25.58 -26.60
CA LYS A 597 -6.46 26.98 -26.28
C LYS A 597 -7.36 27.05 -25.07
N MET A 598 -6.99 27.91 -24.12
CA MET A 598 -7.84 28.23 -22.98
C MET A 598 -9.07 29.01 -23.46
N LEU A 599 -10.25 28.55 -23.05
CA LEU A 599 -11.52 29.16 -23.38
C LEU A 599 -12.33 29.45 -22.11
N PRO A 600 -13.22 30.46 -22.13
CA PRO A 600 -14.07 30.77 -20.99
C PRO A 600 -15.24 29.80 -20.82
N GLU A 601 -15.61 29.07 -21.88
CA GLU A 601 -16.72 28.11 -21.90
C GLU A 601 -16.47 27.00 -22.94
N ALA A 602 -17.14 25.85 -22.75
CA ALA A 602 -17.19 24.73 -23.69
C ALA A 602 -18.59 24.11 -23.71
N GLU A 603 -18.94 23.48 -24.83
CA GLU A 603 -20.28 22.93 -25.08
C GLU A 603 -20.32 21.42 -24.81
N LYS A 604 -21.51 20.91 -24.54
CA LYS A 604 -21.76 19.48 -24.45
C LYS A 604 -21.27 18.75 -25.72
N GLY A 605 -20.51 17.68 -25.52
CA GLY A 605 -19.93 16.87 -26.59
C GLY A 605 -18.51 17.28 -26.96
N ASP A 606 -18.02 18.43 -26.49
CA ASP A 606 -16.63 18.80 -26.66
C ASP A 606 -15.71 17.90 -25.85
N LYS A 607 -14.57 17.53 -26.43
CA LYS A 607 -13.47 16.87 -25.72
C LYS A 607 -12.56 17.94 -25.14
N ALA A 608 -12.67 18.17 -23.84
CA ALA A 608 -12.02 19.28 -23.14
C ALA A 608 -11.00 18.82 -22.11
N VAL A 609 -9.98 19.64 -21.88
CA VAL A 609 -9.17 19.59 -20.66
C VAL A 609 -9.82 20.51 -19.63
N LEU A 610 -10.29 19.93 -18.53
CA LEU A 610 -10.91 20.63 -17.42
C LEU A 610 -9.93 20.77 -16.25
N PHE A 611 -9.68 22.01 -15.85
CA PHE A 611 -8.90 22.35 -14.67
C PHE A 611 -9.86 22.54 -13.50
N LEU A 612 -9.74 21.69 -12.48
CA LEU A 612 -10.58 21.73 -11.30
C LEU A 612 -9.76 22.12 -10.08
N ARG A 613 -10.35 22.92 -9.19
CA ARG A 613 -9.67 23.34 -7.97
C ARG A 613 -9.56 22.20 -6.96
N GLY A 614 -8.36 21.99 -6.41
CA GLY A 614 -8.14 21.06 -5.30
C GLY A 614 -8.20 19.58 -5.69
N VAL A 615 -8.19 19.25 -6.98
CA VAL A 615 -8.10 17.86 -7.43
C VAL A 615 -6.65 17.37 -7.43
N THR A 616 -6.47 16.12 -7.05
CA THR A 616 -5.19 15.41 -6.99
C THR A 616 -5.44 13.95 -7.35
N ALA A 617 -4.41 13.20 -7.76
CA ALA A 617 -4.55 11.78 -8.07
C ALA A 617 -4.85 10.90 -6.84
N LEU A 618 -4.91 11.50 -5.64
CA LEU A 618 -5.37 10.85 -4.40
C LEU A 618 -6.88 10.99 -4.18
N ASN A 619 -7.53 11.99 -4.76
CA ASN A 619 -8.96 12.30 -4.51
C ASN A 619 -9.86 12.23 -5.76
N ILE A 620 -9.27 12.02 -6.94
CA ILE A 620 -10.00 11.71 -8.17
C ILE A 620 -9.40 10.47 -8.85
N GLN A 621 -10.25 9.77 -9.60
CA GLN A 621 -9.96 8.51 -10.29
C GLN A 621 -10.86 8.35 -11.52
N PRO A 622 -10.54 7.44 -12.45
CA PRO A 622 -11.51 6.95 -13.41
C PRO A 622 -12.84 6.52 -12.75
N GLY A 623 -13.96 6.96 -13.31
CA GLY A 623 -15.32 6.81 -12.76
C GLY A 623 -15.79 7.96 -11.84
N THR A 624 -14.91 8.89 -11.46
CA THR A 624 -15.29 10.08 -10.67
C THR A 624 -16.28 10.94 -11.44
N LYS A 625 -17.35 11.39 -10.79
CA LYS A 625 -18.41 12.19 -11.42
C LYS A 625 -18.37 13.63 -10.94
N VAL A 626 -18.41 14.57 -11.87
CA VAL A 626 -18.38 16.00 -11.58
C VAL A 626 -19.74 16.61 -11.93
N TYR A 627 -20.45 17.09 -10.94
CA TYR A 627 -21.77 17.71 -11.09
C TYR A 627 -21.68 19.22 -10.96
N ARG A 628 -22.53 19.94 -11.70
CA ARG A 628 -22.78 21.36 -11.43
C ARG A 628 -23.38 21.53 -10.03
N LYS A 629 -22.89 22.48 -9.24
CA LYS A 629 -23.54 22.82 -7.96
C LYS A 629 -24.78 23.66 -8.22
N ARG A 630 -25.96 23.22 -7.77
CA ARG A 630 -27.18 24.04 -7.80
C ARG A 630 -27.09 25.10 -6.71
N GLY A 631 -27.36 26.36 -7.08
CA GLY A 631 -27.59 27.41 -6.09
C GLY A 631 -28.82 27.09 -5.26
N THR A 632 -28.81 27.42 -3.96
CA THR A 632 -29.94 27.27 -3.03
C THR A 632 -31.10 28.25 -3.33
N ASN A 633 -31.59 28.28 -4.58
CA ASN A 633 -32.71 29.13 -4.99
C ASN A 633 -33.52 28.45 -6.10
N SER A 634 -34.59 27.75 -5.74
CA SER A 634 -35.79 27.56 -6.61
C SER A 634 -36.88 26.69 -5.98
N VAL A 635 -37.33 26.99 -4.75
CA VAL A 635 -38.73 26.71 -4.36
C VAL A 635 -39.22 27.82 -3.41
N GLU A 636 -39.49 29.01 -3.92
CA GLU A 636 -40.42 29.92 -3.26
C GLU A 636 -41.38 30.50 -4.30
N THR A 637 -42.64 30.09 -4.18
CA THR A 637 -43.75 30.64 -4.96
C THR A 637 -44.17 31.96 -4.31
N GLN A 638 -44.02 33.04 -5.07
CA GLN A 638 -44.76 34.31 -5.03
C GLN A 638 -45.23 34.83 -3.65
N ILE A 639 -44.45 35.75 -3.06
CA ILE A 639 -45.01 37.01 -2.55
C ILE A 639 -44.14 38.16 -3.08
N VAL A 640 -44.83 39.21 -3.51
CA VAL A 640 -44.41 40.35 -4.31
C VAL A 640 -43.36 41.23 -3.63
N ALA A 641 -42.34 41.58 -4.42
CA ALA A 641 -41.47 42.75 -4.43
C ALA A 641 -41.27 43.58 -3.14
N ASP A 642 -40.02 43.71 -2.70
CA ASP A 642 -39.32 44.99 -2.89
C ASP A 642 -37.79 44.82 -2.97
N GLU A 643 -37.17 45.85 -3.53
CA GLU A 643 -35.89 45.94 -4.26
C GLU A 643 -34.59 45.47 -3.57
N SER A 644 -33.62 45.11 -4.42
CA SER A 644 -32.18 44.83 -4.18
C SER A 644 -31.40 46.12 -3.74
N PRO A 645 -30.08 46.13 -3.37
CA PRO A 645 -29.00 45.21 -3.75
C PRO A 645 -27.90 44.91 -2.69
N THR A 646 -26.94 44.08 -3.15
CA THR A 646 -25.71 43.58 -2.54
C THR A 646 -24.61 44.61 -2.19
N ASP A 647 -23.82 44.25 -1.17
CA ASP A 647 -22.35 44.36 -0.99
C ASP A 647 -21.74 45.41 -0.01
N LYS A 648 -20.90 44.87 0.90
CA LYS A 648 -19.80 45.44 1.73
C LYS A 648 -20.04 46.54 2.80
N SER A 649 -19.48 46.24 3.99
CA SER A 649 -19.22 47.05 5.21
C SER A 649 -20.20 48.17 5.54
N LYS A 650 -21.24 47.87 6.33
CA LYS A 650 -21.96 48.92 7.07
C LYS A 650 -21.10 49.39 8.25
N PRO A 651 -20.93 50.71 8.47
CA PRO A 651 -20.39 51.23 9.73
C PRO A 651 -21.30 50.83 10.89
N LEU A 652 -20.70 50.52 12.04
CA LEU A 652 -21.44 50.19 13.26
C LEU A 652 -22.38 51.34 13.61
N THR A 653 -23.63 51.02 13.94
CA THR A 653 -24.58 51.99 14.50
C THR A 653 -24.13 52.41 15.91
N ALA A 654 -24.58 53.58 16.40
CA ALA A 654 -24.17 54.09 17.72
C ALA A 654 -24.51 53.13 18.89
N GLU A 655 -25.54 52.30 18.71
CA GLU A 655 -25.94 51.24 19.63
C GLU A 655 -25.04 50.00 19.53
N GLU A 656 -24.59 49.65 18.32
CA GLU A 656 -23.62 48.57 18.07
C GLU A 656 -22.22 48.93 18.54
N GLU A 657 -21.80 50.20 18.41
CA GLU A 657 -20.54 50.70 18.98
C GLU A 657 -20.54 50.58 20.51
N LYS A 658 -21.63 50.98 21.17
CA LYS A 658 -21.80 50.79 22.63
C LYS A 658 -21.79 49.33 23.01
N TYR A 659 -22.35 48.45 22.20
CA TYR A 659 -22.28 47.01 22.46
C TYR A 659 -20.85 46.48 22.30
N LYS A 660 -20.11 46.94 21.28
CA LYS A 660 -18.70 46.60 21.07
C LYS A 660 -17.82 47.07 22.23
N GLU A 661 -18.07 48.26 22.79
CA GLU A 661 -17.38 48.75 24.00
C GLU A 661 -17.62 47.84 25.21
N GLU A 662 -18.84 47.35 25.40
CA GLU A 662 -19.18 46.42 26.49
C GLU A 662 -18.55 45.03 26.30
N VAL A 663 -18.42 44.58 25.05
CA VAL A 663 -17.68 43.35 24.71
C VAL A 663 -16.19 43.52 24.99
N LEU A 664 -15.59 44.64 24.58
CA LEU A 664 -14.20 44.97 24.87
C LEU A 664 -13.93 45.05 26.38
N PHE A 665 -14.86 45.64 27.14
CA PHE A 665 -14.80 45.68 28.60
C PHE A 665 -14.80 44.28 29.23
N CYS A 666 -15.61 43.34 28.70
CA CYS A 666 -15.59 41.94 29.17
C CYS A 666 -14.28 41.21 28.81
N LEU A 667 -13.54 41.71 27.81
CA LEU A 667 -12.27 41.12 27.36
C LEU A 667 -11.04 41.75 28.03
N GLU A 668 -11.17 42.90 28.72
CA GLU A 668 -10.04 43.63 29.32
C GLU A 668 -9.35 42.88 30.47
N GLU A 669 -10.08 42.08 31.26
CA GLU A 669 -9.50 41.38 32.43
C GLU A 669 -9.13 39.90 32.15
N THR A 670 -9.91 39.19 31.34
CA THR A 670 -9.81 37.72 31.18
C THR A 670 -9.47 37.27 29.76
N GLY A 671 -9.47 38.17 28.77
CA GLY A 671 -9.23 37.85 27.36
C GLY A 671 -10.24 36.87 26.72
N THR A 672 -11.26 36.43 27.46
CA THR A 672 -12.29 35.47 27.06
C THR A 672 -13.63 35.84 27.71
N ILE A 673 -14.72 35.64 26.99
CA ILE A 673 -16.08 35.94 27.49
C ILE A 673 -16.52 34.80 28.41
N THR A 674 -16.62 35.04 29.72
CA THR A 674 -17.05 34.03 30.71
C THR A 674 -18.57 33.82 30.71
N ASP A 675 -19.07 32.80 31.42
CA ASP A 675 -20.52 32.51 31.54
C ASP A 675 -21.30 33.66 32.20
N ASP A 676 -20.67 34.42 33.08
CA ASP A 676 -21.29 35.58 33.72
C ASP A 676 -21.25 36.82 32.81
N ASP A 677 -20.16 37.02 32.05
CA ASP A 677 -20.09 38.01 30.97
C ASP A 677 -21.14 37.72 29.89
N ARG A 678 -21.38 36.44 29.60
CA ARG A 678 -22.39 36.03 28.62
C ARG A 678 -23.79 36.48 29.02
N LYS A 679 -24.15 36.30 30.30
CA LYS A 679 -25.42 36.78 30.86
C LYS A 679 -25.49 38.30 30.92
N TYR A 680 -24.37 38.99 31.12
CA TYR A 680 -24.27 40.44 31.12
C TYR A 680 -24.49 41.02 29.72
N LEU A 681 -23.74 40.53 28.74
CA LEU A 681 -23.82 40.91 27.34
C LEU A 681 -25.20 40.61 26.74
N GLU A 682 -25.84 39.49 27.10
CA GLU A 682 -27.19 39.18 26.62
C GLU A 682 -28.25 40.20 27.12
N ARG A 683 -28.06 40.79 28.31
CA ARG A 683 -28.92 41.89 28.80
C ARG A 683 -28.65 43.18 28.03
N LYS A 684 -27.39 43.49 27.72
CA LYS A 684 -27.00 44.68 26.94
C LYS A 684 -27.47 44.58 25.50
N ARG A 685 -27.35 43.41 24.87
CA ARG A 685 -27.86 43.11 23.53
C ARG A 685 -29.35 43.42 23.42
N LYS A 686 -30.16 42.89 24.36
CA LYS A 686 -31.61 43.16 24.40
C LYS A 686 -31.93 44.64 24.67
N LYS A 687 -31.13 45.31 25.51
CA LYS A 687 -31.28 46.74 25.82
C LYS A 687 -30.98 47.65 24.63
N PHE A 688 -30.02 47.26 23.78
CA PHE A 688 -29.61 48.01 22.59
C PHE A 688 -30.33 47.58 21.31
N GLY A 689 -31.25 46.61 21.39
CA GLY A 689 -32.06 46.18 20.25
C GLY A 689 -31.28 45.42 19.16
N ILE A 690 -30.12 44.84 19.51
CA ILE A 690 -29.24 44.15 18.56
C ILE A 690 -29.70 42.71 18.38
N THR A 691 -29.78 42.22 17.13
CA THR A 691 -30.17 40.83 16.84
C THR A 691 -29.09 39.86 17.31
N GLU A 692 -29.47 38.62 17.64
CA GLU A 692 -28.51 37.63 18.16
C GLU A 692 -27.40 37.33 17.14
N LYS A 693 -27.75 37.24 15.85
CA LYS A 693 -26.79 37.05 14.76
C LYS A 693 -25.79 38.21 14.70
N ARG A 694 -26.25 39.45 14.81
CA ARG A 694 -25.40 40.64 14.73
C ARG A 694 -24.51 40.83 15.96
N ALA A 695 -25.00 40.45 17.15
CA ALA A 695 -24.20 40.47 18.37
C ALA A 695 -23.03 39.48 18.31
N ARG A 696 -23.24 38.27 17.78
CA ARG A 696 -22.17 37.28 17.57
C ARG A 696 -21.13 37.76 16.56
N GLU A 697 -21.55 38.44 15.50
CA GLU A 697 -20.62 39.06 14.54
C GLU A 697 -19.73 40.12 15.22
N ILE A 698 -20.31 41.00 16.04
CA ILE A 698 -19.56 42.04 16.78
C ILE A 698 -18.59 41.43 17.80
N GLU A 699 -18.99 40.34 18.46
CA GLU A 699 -18.13 39.63 19.42
C GLU A 699 -16.97 38.90 18.76
N GLN A 700 -17.21 38.26 17.61
CA GLN A 700 -16.15 37.66 16.80
C GLN A 700 -15.19 38.70 16.24
N GLU A 701 -15.68 39.89 15.86
CA GLU A 701 -14.85 41.00 15.39
C GLU A 701 -14.04 41.67 16.53
N ALA A 702 -14.54 41.63 17.76
CA ALA A 702 -13.87 42.21 18.94
C ALA A 702 -12.88 41.25 19.62
N THR A 703 -12.93 39.95 19.33
CA THR A 703 -12.02 38.95 19.89
C THR A 703 -10.74 38.91 19.05
N PRO A 704 -9.54 39.15 19.61
CA PRO A 704 -8.30 39.09 18.84
C PRO A 704 -8.08 37.66 18.33
N SER A 705 -8.01 37.49 17.01
CA SER A 705 -7.77 36.19 16.38
C SER A 705 -6.30 35.79 16.53
N LEU A 706 -6.08 34.60 17.09
CA LEU A 706 -4.80 33.90 17.03
C LEU A 706 -4.72 33.15 15.70
N THR A 707 -3.58 33.25 15.02
CA THR A 707 -3.27 32.44 13.83
C THR A 707 -3.10 30.96 14.22
N GLU A 708 -3.19 30.04 13.25
CA GLU A 708 -3.10 28.60 13.53
C GLU A 708 -1.78 28.22 14.22
N ASN A 709 -0.67 28.79 13.76
CA ASN A 709 0.64 28.63 14.40
C ASN A 709 0.67 29.18 15.83
N GLU A 710 -0.01 30.29 16.11
CA GLU A 710 -0.09 30.86 17.46
C GLU A 710 -0.99 30.01 18.39
N LYS A 711 -2.01 29.32 17.85
CA LYS A 711 -2.80 28.35 18.61
C LYS A 711 -1.99 27.10 18.95
N GLU A 712 -1.21 26.58 17.99
CA GLU A 712 -0.32 25.44 18.21
C GLU A 712 0.74 25.77 19.28
N TYR A 713 1.32 26.97 19.20
CA TYR A 713 2.23 27.47 20.23
C TYR A 713 1.56 27.59 21.61
N LEU A 714 0.34 28.12 21.67
CA LEU A 714 -0.46 28.24 22.90
C LEU A 714 -0.78 26.86 23.51
N GLU A 715 -1.16 25.86 22.70
CA GLU A 715 -1.44 24.51 23.18
C GLU A 715 -0.18 23.85 23.76
N THR A 716 0.95 23.99 23.06
CA THR A 716 2.25 23.50 23.54
C THR A 716 2.66 24.18 24.86
N PHE A 717 2.41 25.48 25.00
CA PHE A 717 2.63 26.22 26.24
C PHE A 717 1.75 25.70 27.39
N LYS A 718 0.45 25.47 27.14
CA LYS A 718 -0.49 24.92 28.13
C LYS A 718 -0.08 23.53 28.60
N GLU A 719 0.31 22.64 27.70
CA GLU A 719 0.78 21.29 28.05
C GLU A 719 2.00 21.32 28.98
N LEU A 720 2.96 22.21 28.70
CA LEU A 720 4.20 22.31 29.47
C LEU A 720 3.99 23.04 30.80
N ALA A 721 3.04 23.99 30.85
CA ALA A 721 2.67 24.73 32.06
C ALA A 721 1.74 23.96 33.00
N ALA A 722 1.05 22.90 32.54
CA ALA A 722 0.13 22.08 33.33
C ALA A 722 0.77 21.44 34.59
N SER A 723 2.10 21.35 34.64
CA SER A 723 2.87 20.86 35.80
C SER A 723 3.11 21.91 36.90
N GLY A 724 2.61 23.14 36.73
CA GLY A 724 2.62 24.21 37.72
C GLY A 724 3.93 25.00 37.84
N THR A 725 5.05 24.52 37.27
CA THR A 725 6.30 25.31 37.13
C THR A 725 7.05 24.95 35.85
N LEU A 726 7.27 25.95 34.99
CA LEU A 726 8.07 25.80 33.76
C LEU A 726 9.55 25.57 34.08
N THR A 727 10.01 24.33 33.95
CA THR A 727 11.42 23.95 34.08
C THR A 727 12.28 24.59 32.98
N ASP A 728 13.58 24.77 33.22
CA ASP A 728 14.52 25.33 32.21
C ASP A 728 14.58 24.49 30.91
N ARG A 729 14.30 23.19 31.02
CA ARG A 729 14.18 22.30 29.85
C ARG A 729 12.92 22.59 29.04
N ALA A 730 11.79 22.84 29.70
CA ALA A 730 10.53 23.21 29.04
C ALA A 730 10.63 24.58 28.35
N LYS A 731 11.30 25.56 28.97
CA LYS A 731 11.55 26.87 28.35
C LYS A 731 12.37 26.78 27.06
N ARG A 732 13.40 25.92 27.03
CA ARG A 732 14.19 25.68 25.80
C ARG A 732 13.39 24.98 24.71
N LEU A 733 12.45 24.12 25.08
CA LEU A 733 11.57 23.43 24.14
C LEU A 733 10.57 24.42 23.52
N LEU A 734 9.95 25.26 24.34
CA LEU A 734 9.06 26.34 23.87
C LEU A 734 9.78 27.33 22.95
N GLU A 735 11.03 27.70 23.27
CA GLU A 735 11.81 28.58 22.42
C GLU A 735 12.09 27.97 21.04
N ARG A 736 12.30 26.65 20.97
CA ARG A 736 12.48 25.93 19.70
C ARG A 736 11.18 25.84 18.91
N VAL A 737 10.06 25.57 19.58
CA VAL A 737 8.73 25.52 18.95
C VAL A 737 8.32 26.91 18.44
N ARG A 738 8.62 27.97 19.19
CA ARG A 738 8.46 29.36 18.75
C ARG A 738 9.21 29.63 17.44
N GLU A 739 10.48 29.20 17.37
CA GLU A 739 11.31 29.38 16.18
C GLU A 739 10.81 28.55 14.99
N SER A 740 10.37 27.30 15.20
CA SER A 740 9.82 26.47 14.11
C SER A 740 8.49 26.96 13.57
N LEU A 741 7.67 27.61 14.42
CA LEU A 741 6.37 28.17 14.03
C LEU A 741 6.47 29.61 13.51
N GLY A 742 7.66 30.21 13.50
CA GLY A 742 7.91 31.55 12.98
C GLY A 742 7.35 32.69 13.85
N ILE A 743 7.11 32.45 15.14
CA ILE A 743 6.49 33.42 16.06
C ILE A 743 7.56 34.31 16.67
N SER A 744 7.35 35.63 16.74
CA SER A 744 8.34 36.54 17.35
C SER A 744 8.40 36.37 18.87
N LYS A 745 9.53 36.70 19.50
CA LYS A 745 9.68 36.65 20.97
C LYS A 745 8.66 37.53 21.68
N GLU A 746 8.39 38.69 21.11
CA GLU A 746 7.44 39.67 21.64
C GLU A 746 6.00 39.12 21.57
N ARG A 747 5.64 38.48 20.44
CA ARG A 747 4.31 37.90 20.24
C ARG A 747 4.07 36.66 21.10
N ALA A 748 5.08 35.80 21.24
CA ALA A 748 5.05 34.68 22.16
C ALA A 748 4.81 35.13 23.61
N ALA A 749 5.51 36.17 24.07
CA ALA A 749 5.34 36.71 25.42
C ALA A 749 3.94 37.33 25.66
N GLU A 750 3.32 37.93 24.63
CA GLU A 750 1.91 38.36 24.70
C GLU A 750 0.96 37.17 24.86
N ILE A 751 1.16 36.12 24.05
CA ILE A 751 0.35 34.89 24.10
C ILE A 751 0.48 34.18 25.46
N GLU A 752 1.68 34.11 26.03
CA GLU A 752 1.93 33.54 27.37
C GLU A 752 1.31 34.39 28.49
N LYS A 753 1.30 35.73 28.34
CA LYS A 753 0.65 36.65 29.29
C LYS A 753 -0.87 36.53 29.30
N LEU A 754 -1.50 36.22 28.17
CA LEU A 754 -2.95 35.96 28.10
C LEU A 754 -3.39 34.84 29.05
N MET A 755 -2.48 33.94 29.44
CA MET A 755 -2.76 32.80 30.33
C MET A 755 -2.18 32.94 31.75
N SER A 756 -1.37 33.97 32.03
CA SER A 756 -0.68 34.11 33.32
C SER A 756 -1.51 34.80 34.42
N ASN A 757 -2.79 35.09 34.16
CA ASN A 757 -3.75 35.66 35.12
C ASN A 757 -4.93 34.72 35.45
N GLU A 758 -4.83 33.41 35.13
CA GLU A 758 -5.79 32.39 35.63
C GLU A 758 -5.64 32.12 37.13
#